data_AF-A0A4S4MQX4-F1
#
_entry.id   AF-A0A4S4MQX4-F1
#
_cell.length_a   1.000
_cell.length_b   1.000
_cell.length_c   1.000
_cell.angle_alpha   90.00
_cell.angle_beta   90.00
_cell.angle_gamma   90.00
#
_symmetry.space_group_name_H-M   'P 1'
#
loop_
_entity.id
_entity.type
_entity.pdbx_description
1 polymer ?
#
loop_
_entity_poly.entity_id
_entity_poly.type
_entity_poly.pdbx_seq_one_letter_code
_entity_poly.pdbx_strand_id
1 'polypeptide(L)'
;MVLSSQRWGQHINTGLRRDLYRILASNATTPHSEPLFPSVMCIGENSAPHAEHYLNAQLGALWENAVECVSHHGKGLKPSDNQKYSFSLAEYYYGKHRAKGQASKADMMFYASFDKPRIEFICNHDAIIHLTLKEGHYNTDFARATDSRVSAVHEHNHSFNNVQASFRVSFGITGLRGKDGKIGGGNHVIKLFTFDFQKARMISIESNEEIGKQAISFYLLHYLHFLSNAGHHVLFSLPDFDDDTLSISIDFSTMSNATVPVNEISGVSVEKVNAFLSTAWLKSAMLAASHQTSTDVKAALAEYRSTSSVHGSDVHFHVKLGAPRVKALCDQEVIMYFTIDDLYIYDGDDFTVEPRQSFQNWEIAVLINVVTTSEEEGNVTRCRLDFETGRYVRHYCTFPGLDEGNAEVVRVWTRVVEFFTTEYFDILESAQYNVVYHHDHRWPKPAPIPSIGGFGTGYGEGEIDIDIATVDASWDETTEVLDDGLGVSTGVITGDAGWKEISEKVDMDGFDQIMAISQGGIIAHFLTLWNNSRTSVEASLVKWAYDDYFEATFKPMTMRLLSNGRAIVWIHLQEGFLRTLRNWLPWSEGTKYSFEDWSLAFEVDIKMCDHAELHEMASWWYTKFEGSVAYKEHGTYSDRVLKHIYLDFRSAEFVHEFSSFEGLFQSYDKRPIDKVQAIVTYIKNHYFEQITSSGYHILNTIPVWKTGSTPPSYGLTSITYHVYCKHVLERHTWGAFSKADEPVIILLGMTGFRPLPSLTLKFSTNWIAQAIKGVSYGTVSLSKRVFMEERLLTLLARINALTTIVPLFAGVDNGAWRLELTTWAKHEIRKSRACNWVAVQGEGGLLKYKWEHRDEWNYEHEGSDHITNGRYTTSCITKNYLEIPTTFNKGALEIKLQGNATVTMGYKGVSGTWGTQASARWSTSLVIRSDAGGIRVDLVGSATPVFSQSESETKTAVVYTDPETLLKSQLPGTVELSEVINELKTFEGAWHTCYPGLSAYELTQPLFNAKGDLLFKLRPFGVVPRALAKPIPATVGTTTTATASGTASRRTTIIKTRPSLHSQHSRTSFLHKVKEIAHTVLVGEHAHPGPGNGHRNVNSKKKFKNGNADDVDSDISDEEEQGEFTQASEEPTPFAVI
;
A
#
# COMPACT_ATOMS: atom_id res chain seq x y z
N MET A 1 -16.95 -17.75 -60.14
CA MET A 1 -17.76 -16.54 -60.40
C MET A 1 -16.84 -15.34 -60.19
N VAL A 2 -16.24 -14.71 -61.22
CA VAL A 2 -16.85 -13.76 -62.19
C VAL A 2 -17.25 -12.49 -61.40
N LEU A 3 -16.57 -11.33 -61.46
CA LEU A 3 -15.92 -10.64 -62.58
C LEU A 3 -14.72 -9.76 -62.18
N SER A 4 -13.75 -9.75 -63.08
CA SER A 4 -12.61 -8.85 -63.24
C SER A 4 -12.84 -7.86 -64.39
N SER A 5 -12.06 -6.78 -64.45
CA SER A 5 -11.68 -6.05 -65.69
C SER A 5 -10.62 -4.99 -65.32
N GLN A 6 -9.32 -5.19 -65.60
CA GLN A 6 -8.59 -4.83 -66.83
C GLN A 6 -8.51 -3.30 -67.08
N ARG A 7 -7.36 -2.67 -67.43
CA ARG A 7 -6.27 -3.15 -68.29
C ARG A 7 -5.02 -2.26 -68.21
N TRP A 8 -3.86 -2.89 -68.38
CA TRP A 8 -2.57 -2.32 -68.80
C TRP A 8 -2.54 -1.96 -70.30
N GLY A 9 -1.60 -1.06 -70.68
CA GLY A 9 -1.12 -0.87 -72.05
C GLY A 9 0.28 -0.25 -72.07
N GLN A 10 1.28 -1.05 -72.46
CA GLN A 10 2.66 -0.64 -72.78
C GLN A 10 2.74 0.04 -74.17
N HIS A 11 3.73 0.93 -74.38
CA HIS A 11 4.68 0.80 -75.49
C HIS A 11 5.91 1.74 -75.36
N ILE A 12 7.00 1.28 -76.00
CA ILE A 12 8.44 1.61 -75.94
C ILE A 12 8.87 2.77 -76.87
N ASN A 13 9.90 3.56 -76.48
CA ASN A 13 11.10 3.96 -77.27
C ASN A 13 11.95 5.01 -76.51
N THR A 14 13.16 4.72 -76.01
CA THR A 14 14.53 4.69 -76.62
C THR A 14 15.17 6.05 -76.97
N GLY A 15 16.43 6.23 -76.54
CA GLY A 15 17.43 7.19 -77.06
C GLY A 15 17.65 8.45 -76.20
N LEU A 16 18.67 8.63 -75.33
CA LEU A 16 20.14 8.47 -75.41
C LEU A 16 20.84 9.61 -76.18
N ARG A 17 21.72 10.36 -75.45
CA ARG A 17 22.80 11.33 -75.83
C ARG A 17 22.56 12.78 -75.39
N ARG A 18 23.55 13.56 -74.94
CA ARG A 18 24.93 13.39 -74.42
C ARG A 18 25.41 14.81 -74.03
N ASP A 19 26.34 14.87 -73.09
CA ASP A 19 27.10 16.05 -72.66
C ASP A 19 27.95 16.76 -73.74
N LEU A 20 28.47 17.92 -73.31
CA LEU A 20 29.60 18.75 -73.80
C LEU A 20 29.24 19.99 -74.64
N TYR A 21 29.57 21.19 -74.14
CA TYR A 21 30.86 21.83 -74.44
C TYR A 21 31.11 23.09 -73.59
N ARG A 22 32.40 23.34 -73.31
CA ARG A 22 32.96 24.48 -72.59
C ARG A 22 33.85 25.28 -73.58
N ILE A 23 33.97 26.58 -73.27
CA ILE A 23 35.06 27.56 -73.51
C ILE A 23 35.13 28.47 -74.79
N LEU A 24 35.24 29.78 -74.48
CA LEU A 24 36.07 30.89 -75.02
C LEU A 24 35.41 31.99 -75.86
N ALA A 25 35.40 33.21 -75.30
CA ALA A 25 35.99 34.43 -75.91
C ALA A 25 36.22 35.52 -74.84
N SER A 26 37.34 36.24 -74.93
CA SER A 26 37.87 37.21 -73.97
C SER A 26 38.06 38.63 -74.56
N ASN A 27 38.20 39.61 -73.65
CA ASN A 27 38.69 41.02 -73.76
C ASN A 27 37.65 42.09 -74.19
N ALA A 28 37.52 43.28 -73.58
CA ALA A 28 38.43 44.09 -72.76
C ALA A 28 37.69 45.14 -71.86
N THR A 29 38.38 45.53 -70.78
CA THR A 29 38.48 46.86 -70.10
C THR A 29 37.32 47.50 -69.30
N THR A 30 37.45 47.48 -67.96
CA THR A 30 37.56 48.59 -66.95
C THR A 30 36.74 48.38 -65.66
N PRO A 31 37.25 48.80 -64.47
CA PRO A 31 36.72 48.36 -63.17
C PRO A 31 35.83 49.42 -62.54
N HIS A 32 34.57 49.09 -62.25
CA HIS A 32 33.73 49.87 -61.34
C HIS A 32 32.82 48.97 -60.51
N SER A 33 33.08 49.01 -59.20
CA SER A 33 32.18 48.68 -58.08
C SER A 33 31.34 47.41 -58.21
N GLU A 34 31.84 46.32 -57.61
CA GLU A 34 30.97 45.23 -57.14
C GLU A 34 29.87 45.81 -56.23
N PRO A 35 28.59 45.46 -56.44
CA PRO A 35 27.59 45.71 -55.42
C PRO A 35 27.88 44.77 -54.25
N LEU A 36 28.00 45.35 -53.06
CA LEU A 36 27.93 44.63 -51.79
C LEU A 36 26.68 43.73 -51.81
N PHE A 37 26.88 42.42 -51.99
CA PHE A 37 25.84 41.45 -51.66
C PHE A 37 25.52 41.62 -50.17
N PRO A 38 24.24 41.83 -49.79
CA PRO A 38 23.84 41.77 -48.40
C PRO A 38 24.18 40.38 -47.87
N SER A 39 24.64 40.29 -46.62
CA SER A 39 24.83 39.04 -45.88
C SER A 39 23.70 38.05 -46.14
N VAL A 40 23.97 37.06 -46.99
CA VAL A 40 23.06 35.98 -47.34
C VAL A 40 22.89 35.13 -46.07
N MET A 41 21.65 34.93 -45.63
CA MET A 41 21.33 33.93 -44.59
C MET A 41 21.95 32.58 -45.02
N CYS A 42 22.64 31.87 -44.14
CA CYS A 42 23.23 30.56 -44.47
C CYS A 42 22.11 29.55 -44.76
N ILE A 43 21.67 29.48 -46.02
CA ILE A 43 20.62 28.58 -46.48
C ILE A 43 21.06 27.14 -46.22
N GLY A 44 20.25 26.39 -45.46
CA GLY A 44 20.52 25.01 -45.08
C GLY A 44 21.11 24.81 -43.67
N GLU A 45 21.47 25.89 -42.98
CA GLU A 45 21.96 25.84 -41.59
C GLU A 45 20.87 26.25 -40.58
N ASN A 46 21.02 25.84 -39.31
CA ASN A 46 20.13 26.27 -38.24
C ASN A 46 20.23 27.79 -38.02
N SER A 47 19.15 28.50 -38.31
CA SER A 47 19.07 29.97 -38.24
C SER A 47 18.66 30.51 -36.87
N ALA A 48 18.61 29.67 -35.82
CA ALA A 48 18.31 30.09 -34.45
C ALA A 48 19.16 31.27 -33.93
N PRO A 49 20.49 31.35 -34.15
CA PRO A 49 21.28 32.50 -33.71
C PRO A 49 20.84 33.81 -34.37
N HIS A 50 20.49 33.75 -35.66
CA HIS A 50 20.00 34.91 -36.41
C HIS A 50 18.62 35.34 -35.94
N ALA A 51 17.74 34.39 -35.64
CA ALA A 51 16.41 34.65 -35.09
C ALA A 51 16.50 35.29 -33.70
N GLU A 52 17.34 34.77 -32.80
CA GLU A 52 17.58 35.38 -31.48
C GLU A 52 18.12 36.81 -31.61
N HIS A 53 19.10 37.03 -32.50
CA HIS A 53 19.65 38.35 -32.75
C HIS A 53 18.58 39.34 -33.24
N TYR A 54 17.74 38.91 -34.19
CA TYR A 54 16.66 39.72 -34.75
C TYR A 54 15.58 40.07 -33.72
N LEU A 55 15.21 39.12 -32.85
CA LEU A 55 14.26 39.35 -31.76
C LEU A 55 14.81 40.33 -30.72
N ASN A 56 16.08 40.18 -30.33
CA ASN A 56 16.75 41.11 -29.43
C ASN A 56 16.90 42.51 -30.03
N ALA A 57 17.11 42.62 -31.35
CA ALA A 57 17.15 43.90 -32.04
C ALA A 57 15.80 44.63 -31.98
N GLN A 58 14.69 43.92 -32.22
CA GLN A 58 13.33 44.48 -32.10
C GLN A 58 13.04 44.94 -30.67
N LEU A 59 13.31 44.10 -29.68
CA LEU A 59 13.11 44.44 -28.28
C LEU A 59 13.96 45.65 -27.87
N GLY A 60 15.18 45.73 -28.41
CA GLY A 60 16.06 46.88 -28.27
C GLY A 60 15.49 48.18 -28.83
N ALA A 61 14.95 48.15 -30.04
CA ALA A 61 14.32 49.31 -30.66
C ALA A 61 13.06 49.76 -29.87
N LEU A 62 12.27 48.82 -29.36
CA LEU A 62 11.12 49.13 -28.50
C LEU A 62 11.56 49.80 -27.19
N TRP A 63 12.67 49.36 -26.60
CA TRP A 63 13.26 49.99 -25.43
C TRP A 63 13.80 51.40 -25.74
N GLU A 64 14.52 51.59 -26.85
CA GLU A 64 15.02 52.91 -27.28
C GLU A 64 13.87 53.92 -27.45
N ASN A 65 12.77 53.49 -28.09
CA ASN A 65 11.54 54.28 -28.23
C ASN A 65 10.94 54.63 -26.87
N ALA A 66 10.94 53.70 -25.90
CA ALA A 66 10.45 53.96 -24.55
C ALA A 66 11.33 54.96 -23.80
N VAL A 67 12.66 54.86 -23.93
CA VAL A 67 13.62 55.82 -23.35
C VAL A 67 13.42 57.22 -23.93
N GLU A 68 13.24 57.32 -25.25
CA GLU A 68 12.94 58.59 -25.91
C GLU A 68 11.59 59.16 -25.46
N CYS A 69 10.58 58.31 -25.27
CA CYS A 69 9.27 58.73 -24.77
C CYS A 69 9.36 59.28 -23.34
N VAL A 70 10.13 58.61 -22.47
CA VAL A 70 10.42 59.06 -21.10
C VAL A 70 11.19 60.38 -21.11
N SER A 71 12.16 60.58 -22.02
CA SER A 71 12.93 61.83 -22.05
C SER A 71 12.08 63.04 -22.49
N HIS A 72 11.14 62.85 -23.42
CA HIS A 72 10.28 63.93 -23.92
C HIS A 72 9.06 64.21 -23.05
N HIS A 73 8.48 63.18 -22.42
CA HIS A 73 7.20 63.28 -21.72
C HIS A 73 7.29 62.99 -20.22
N GLY A 74 8.42 62.43 -19.75
CA GLY A 74 8.64 62.09 -18.36
C GLY A 74 8.82 63.34 -17.50
N LYS A 75 8.11 63.35 -16.37
CA LYS A 75 8.24 64.38 -15.33
C LYS A 75 8.90 63.85 -14.06
N GLY A 76 9.53 62.67 -14.14
CA GLY A 76 10.06 61.95 -12.98
C GLY A 76 8.97 61.44 -12.02
N LEU A 77 7.73 61.29 -12.50
CA LEU A 77 6.57 60.81 -11.73
C LEU A 77 5.88 59.67 -12.49
N LYS A 78 5.00 58.94 -11.81
CA LYS A 78 4.22 57.86 -12.42
C LYS A 78 3.46 58.37 -13.64
N PRO A 79 3.60 57.75 -14.83
CA PRO A 79 2.92 58.20 -16.04
C PRO A 79 1.39 58.05 -15.93
N SER A 80 0.68 58.84 -16.73
CA SER A 80 -0.76 58.71 -16.90
C SER A 80 -1.13 57.36 -17.55
N ASP A 81 -2.38 56.91 -17.39
CA ASP A 81 -2.82 55.63 -17.96
C ASP A 81 -2.65 55.54 -19.48
N ASN A 82 -2.68 56.68 -20.19
CA ASN A 82 -2.49 56.74 -21.64
C ASN A 82 -1.01 56.60 -22.07
N GLN A 83 -0.07 56.83 -21.15
CA GLN A 83 1.37 56.87 -21.44
C GLN A 83 2.13 55.71 -20.78
N LYS A 84 1.52 54.99 -19.83
CA LYS A 84 2.18 53.94 -19.05
C LYS A 84 2.78 52.82 -19.91
N TYR A 85 2.13 52.45 -21.02
CA TYR A 85 2.65 51.41 -21.92
C TYR A 85 3.79 51.90 -22.81
N SER A 86 3.82 53.19 -23.16
CA SER A 86 4.93 53.78 -23.91
C SER A 86 6.19 53.92 -23.07
N PHE A 87 6.07 54.00 -21.75
CA PHE A 87 7.20 54.10 -20.82
C PHE A 87 7.71 52.72 -20.37
N SER A 88 6.91 51.67 -20.53
CA SER A 88 7.02 50.45 -19.74
C SER A 88 8.36 49.75 -19.84
N LEU A 89 9.03 49.77 -21.00
CA LEU A 89 10.33 49.12 -21.16
C LEU A 89 11.49 49.92 -20.54
N ALA A 90 11.34 51.24 -20.35
CA ALA A 90 12.37 52.12 -19.83
C ALA A 90 12.20 52.41 -18.33
N GLU A 91 10.96 52.63 -17.88
CA GLU A 91 10.64 52.89 -16.47
C GLU A 91 9.34 52.19 -16.04
N TYR A 92 9.31 51.65 -14.83
CA TYR A 92 8.12 51.05 -14.23
C TYR A 92 7.85 51.60 -12.83
N TYR A 93 6.56 51.81 -12.54
CA TYR A 93 6.07 52.39 -11.29
C TYR A 93 4.91 51.55 -10.74
N TYR A 94 5.09 50.97 -9.55
CA TYR A 94 4.06 50.19 -8.86
C TYR A 94 3.61 50.88 -7.57
N GLY A 95 2.29 50.97 -7.36
CA GLY A 95 1.68 51.69 -6.22
C GLY A 95 0.99 53.00 -6.60
N LYS A 96 0.64 53.80 -5.59
CA LYS A 96 -0.09 55.07 -5.72
C LYS A 96 0.59 56.19 -4.95
N HIS A 97 0.45 57.43 -5.43
CA HIS A 97 0.90 58.61 -4.70
C HIS A 97 0.04 58.84 -3.46
N ARG A 98 0.63 59.43 -2.42
CA ARG A 98 -0.10 59.80 -1.19
C ARG A 98 -1.12 60.90 -1.49
N ALA A 99 -2.31 60.81 -0.91
CA ALA A 99 -3.39 61.78 -1.12
C ALA A 99 -3.07 63.19 -0.57
N LYS A 100 -2.10 63.31 0.35
CA LYS A 100 -1.66 64.56 0.97
C LYS A 100 -0.14 64.70 0.80
N GLY A 101 0.31 65.52 -0.14
CA GLY A 101 1.73 65.80 -0.39
C GLY A 101 2.05 66.09 -1.85
N GLN A 102 3.27 66.57 -2.11
CA GLN A 102 3.82 66.65 -3.46
C GLN A 102 4.18 65.23 -3.92
N ALA A 103 3.63 64.80 -5.07
CA ALA A 103 3.89 63.48 -5.62
C ALA A 103 5.39 63.25 -5.81
N SER A 104 5.89 62.11 -5.34
CA SER A 104 7.30 61.71 -5.46
C SER A 104 7.43 60.25 -5.90
N LYS A 105 8.56 59.89 -6.52
CA LYS A 105 8.92 58.48 -6.80
C LYS A 105 8.91 57.66 -5.51
N ALA A 106 9.39 58.23 -4.41
CA ALA A 106 9.46 57.56 -3.12
C ALA A 106 8.07 57.17 -2.56
N ASP A 107 6.98 57.79 -3.04
CA ASP A 107 5.62 57.37 -2.64
C ASP A 107 5.21 56.02 -3.27
N MET A 108 5.93 55.54 -4.28
CA MET A 108 5.68 54.26 -4.94
C MET A 108 6.21 53.09 -4.11
N MET A 109 5.49 51.97 -4.16
CA MET A 109 5.92 50.69 -3.56
C MET A 109 7.12 50.10 -4.33
N PHE A 110 7.19 50.37 -5.63
CA PHE A 110 8.34 50.02 -6.45
C PHE A 110 8.53 51.02 -7.58
N TYR A 111 9.77 51.40 -7.83
CA TYR A 111 10.17 52.13 -9.01
C TYR A 111 11.48 51.53 -9.53
N ALA A 112 11.57 51.36 -10.84
CA ALA A 112 12.81 50.96 -11.50
C ALA A 112 12.92 51.68 -12.84
N SER A 113 14.15 52.08 -13.17
CA SER A 113 14.56 52.31 -14.56
C SER A 113 15.32 51.09 -15.06
N PHE A 114 15.13 50.74 -16.32
CA PHE A 114 15.70 49.54 -16.93
C PHE A 114 16.67 49.90 -18.05
N ASP A 115 17.78 49.17 -18.11
CA ASP A 115 18.59 49.09 -19.32
C ASP A 115 17.92 48.16 -20.35
N LYS A 116 18.50 48.11 -21.55
CA LYS A 116 18.02 47.32 -22.68
C LYS A 116 17.81 45.84 -22.27
N PRO A 117 16.57 45.32 -22.31
CA PRO A 117 16.32 43.91 -22.00
C PRO A 117 16.84 42.99 -23.10
N ARG A 118 17.16 41.76 -22.73
CA ARG A 118 17.67 40.72 -23.64
C ARG A 118 16.93 39.41 -23.44
N ILE A 119 16.70 38.67 -24.51
CA ILE A 119 16.15 37.32 -24.52
C ILE A 119 17.24 36.35 -24.97
N GLU A 120 17.39 35.24 -24.26
CA GLU A 120 18.29 34.12 -24.59
C GLU A 120 17.48 32.84 -24.69
N PHE A 121 17.52 32.13 -25.80
CA PHE A 121 16.70 30.92 -25.97
C PHE A 121 17.40 29.69 -25.37
N ILE A 122 16.65 28.91 -24.59
CA ILE A 122 17.15 27.65 -24.01
C ILE A 122 16.80 26.51 -24.96
N CYS A 123 15.56 26.50 -25.45
CA CYS A 123 15.04 25.47 -26.34
C CYS A 123 13.89 26.05 -27.19
N ASN A 124 13.19 25.20 -27.95
CA ASN A 124 12.09 25.65 -28.82
C ASN A 124 10.81 26.08 -28.09
N HIS A 125 10.78 25.93 -26.76
CA HIS A 125 9.62 26.19 -25.93
C HIS A 125 9.88 27.24 -24.84
N ASP A 126 11.13 27.38 -24.38
CA ASP A 126 11.51 28.24 -23.27
C ASP A 126 12.69 29.16 -23.61
N ALA A 127 12.62 30.38 -23.09
CA ALA A 127 13.67 31.38 -23.16
C ALA A 127 13.92 32.03 -21.78
N ILE A 128 15.05 32.70 -21.63
CA ILE A 128 15.39 33.53 -20.49
C ILE A 128 15.26 34.99 -20.90
N ILE A 129 14.45 35.75 -20.19
CA ILE A 129 14.47 37.21 -20.27
C ILE A 129 15.37 37.77 -19.17
N HIS A 130 16.39 38.52 -19.59
CA HIS A 130 17.30 39.24 -18.73
C HIS A 130 16.85 40.70 -18.62
N LEU A 131 16.62 41.13 -17.38
CA LEU A 131 16.26 42.48 -17.02
C LEU A 131 17.40 43.09 -16.19
N THR A 132 17.94 44.20 -16.66
CA THR A 132 18.95 44.97 -15.91
C THR A 132 18.28 46.23 -15.38
N LEU A 133 18.11 46.29 -14.07
CA LEU A 133 17.53 47.42 -13.37
C LEU A 133 18.65 48.40 -13.02
N LYS A 134 18.70 49.52 -13.74
CA LYS A 134 19.77 50.52 -13.62
C LYS A 134 19.73 51.22 -12.27
N GLU A 135 18.58 51.74 -11.87
CA GLU A 135 18.38 52.38 -10.57
C GLU A 135 16.91 52.32 -10.15
N GLY A 136 16.66 52.35 -8.85
CA GLY A 136 15.30 52.39 -8.33
C GLY A 136 15.21 52.11 -6.84
N HIS A 137 14.01 51.78 -6.39
CA HIS A 137 13.76 51.33 -5.02
C HIS A 137 12.62 50.30 -4.97
N TYR A 138 12.67 49.42 -3.98
CA TYR A 138 11.60 48.47 -3.65
C TYR A 138 11.16 48.64 -2.20
N ASN A 139 9.87 48.47 -1.94
CA ASN A 139 9.32 48.44 -0.59
C ASN A 139 9.29 47.02 -0.05
N THR A 140 9.82 46.78 1.15
CA THR A 140 9.87 45.45 1.80
C THR A 140 8.51 44.96 2.30
N ASP A 141 7.50 45.83 2.43
CA ASP A 141 6.11 45.44 2.73
C ASP A 141 5.32 44.98 1.48
N PHE A 142 5.97 44.25 0.58
CA PHE A 142 5.35 43.81 -0.68
C PHE A 142 4.10 42.92 -0.47
N ALA A 143 4.00 42.24 0.67
CA ALA A 143 2.80 41.47 1.05
C ALA A 143 1.53 42.33 1.15
N ARG A 144 1.67 43.63 1.47
CA ARG A 144 0.54 44.58 1.54
C ARG A 144 0.27 45.28 0.21
N ALA A 145 1.13 45.08 -0.78
CA ALA A 145 1.09 45.79 -2.06
C ALA A 145 -0.05 45.34 -2.99
N THR A 146 -0.78 44.28 -2.61
CA THR A 146 -2.01 43.82 -3.27
C THR A 146 -3.24 44.66 -2.89
N ASP A 147 -3.25 45.31 -1.72
CA ASP A 147 -4.31 46.25 -1.37
C ASP A 147 -4.04 47.61 -2.04
N SER A 148 -4.82 47.93 -3.07
CA SER A 148 -4.73 49.18 -3.82
C SER A 148 -4.94 50.45 -2.97
N ARG A 149 -5.33 50.34 -1.69
CA ARG A 149 -5.49 51.46 -0.75
C ARG A 149 -4.23 51.78 0.05
N VAL A 150 -3.24 50.89 0.07
CA VAL A 150 -2.01 51.05 0.86
C VAL A 150 -0.99 51.88 0.07
N SER A 151 -0.48 52.95 0.68
CA SER A 151 0.66 53.73 0.16
C SER A 151 1.97 53.22 0.75
N ALA A 152 3.08 53.42 0.04
CA ALA A 152 4.39 53.00 0.52
C ALA A 152 4.78 53.68 1.84
N VAL A 153 5.33 52.89 2.76
CA VAL A 153 5.99 53.38 3.97
C VAL A 153 7.43 53.69 3.59
N HIS A 154 7.82 54.96 3.61
CA HIS A 154 9.15 55.42 3.17
C HIS A 154 10.31 54.72 3.88
N GLU A 155 10.14 54.40 5.17
CA GLU A 155 11.14 53.69 5.97
C GLU A 155 11.43 52.27 5.47
N HIS A 156 10.50 51.69 4.71
CA HIS A 156 10.63 50.36 4.13
C HIS A 156 11.07 50.39 2.66
N ASN A 157 11.36 51.57 2.09
CA ASN A 157 11.90 51.69 0.74
C ASN A 157 13.42 51.51 0.76
N HIS A 158 13.89 50.47 0.11
CA HIS A 158 15.31 50.21 -0.08
C HIS A 158 15.69 50.55 -1.52
N SER A 159 16.69 51.42 -1.69
CA SER A 159 17.21 51.76 -3.01
C SER A 159 18.15 50.68 -3.52
N PHE A 160 18.18 50.51 -4.83
CA PHE A 160 19.14 49.64 -5.51
C PHE A 160 19.74 50.37 -6.71
N ASN A 161 20.93 49.92 -7.11
CA ASN A 161 21.64 50.38 -8.30
C ASN A 161 22.24 49.16 -8.99
N ASN A 162 21.99 49.04 -10.29
CA ASN A 162 22.45 47.97 -11.16
C ASN A 162 22.17 46.55 -10.63
N VAL A 163 20.90 46.15 -10.64
CA VAL A 163 20.47 44.79 -10.29
C VAL A 163 20.11 44.01 -11.55
N GLN A 164 20.69 42.82 -11.72
CA GLN A 164 20.30 41.91 -12.79
C GLN A 164 19.29 40.89 -12.27
N ALA A 165 18.23 40.68 -13.04
CA ALA A 165 17.21 39.68 -12.79
C ALA A 165 16.95 38.87 -14.05
N SER A 166 16.90 37.54 -13.92
CA SER A 166 16.66 36.63 -15.04
C SER A 166 15.41 35.79 -14.77
N PHE A 167 14.51 35.74 -15.74
CA PHE A 167 13.28 34.96 -15.66
C PHE A 167 13.22 33.96 -16.81
N ARG A 168 12.89 32.72 -16.49
CA ARG A 168 12.53 31.70 -17.47
C ARG A 168 11.09 31.93 -17.92
N VAL A 169 10.86 31.93 -19.21
CA VAL A 169 9.56 32.23 -19.81
C VAL A 169 9.31 31.26 -20.94
N SER A 170 8.17 30.57 -20.91
CA SER A 170 7.74 29.74 -22.03
C SER A 170 7.20 30.62 -23.16
N PHE A 171 7.27 30.17 -24.39
CA PHE A 171 6.75 30.91 -25.54
C PHE A 171 6.06 29.98 -26.54
N GLY A 172 5.11 30.56 -27.28
CA GLY A 172 4.47 29.92 -28.41
C GLY A 172 4.90 30.57 -29.72
N ILE A 173 4.96 29.77 -30.79
CA ILE A 173 5.19 30.26 -32.15
C ILE A 173 3.88 30.16 -32.92
N THR A 174 3.42 31.27 -33.49
CA THR A 174 2.25 31.30 -34.38
C THR A 174 2.63 31.87 -35.74
N GLY A 175 2.14 31.29 -36.83
CA GLY A 175 2.47 31.75 -38.19
C GLY A 175 1.38 32.67 -38.75
N LEU A 176 1.71 33.90 -39.11
CA LEU A 176 0.88 34.72 -39.99
C LEU A 176 1.20 34.36 -41.44
N ARG A 177 0.21 33.81 -42.14
CA ARG A 177 0.34 33.44 -43.56
C ARG A 177 -0.31 34.52 -44.43
N GLY A 178 0.46 35.06 -45.38
CA GLY A 178 -0.01 36.03 -46.37
C GLY A 178 0.28 35.56 -47.79
N LYS A 179 -0.56 35.99 -48.74
CA LYS A 179 -0.29 35.86 -50.18
C LYS A 179 -0.36 37.25 -50.82
N ASP A 180 0.77 37.74 -51.30
CA ASP A 180 0.84 38.97 -52.09
C ASP A 180 1.69 38.70 -53.32
N GLY A 181 1.10 38.86 -54.51
CA GLY A 181 1.78 38.64 -55.79
C GLY A 181 2.94 39.61 -56.06
N LYS A 182 3.14 40.63 -55.22
CA LYS A 182 4.30 41.54 -55.27
C LYS A 182 5.50 41.05 -54.46
N ILE A 183 5.31 40.11 -53.53
CA ILE A 183 6.35 39.65 -52.59
C ILE A 183 6.89 38.26 -52.99
N GLY A 184 6.55 37.74 -54.17
CA GLY A 184 6.93 36.41 -54.63
C GLY A 184 5.71 35.50 -54.84
N GLY A 185 5.91 34.35 -55.49
CA GLY A 185 4.83 33.42 -55.83
C GLY A 185 4.36 32.52 -54.67
N GLY A 186 5.17 32.41 -53.61
CA GLY A 186 4.95 31.55 -52.45
C GLY A 186 4.00 32.06 -51.36
N ASN A 187 3.80 31.22 -50.34
CA ASN A 187 3.13 31.60 -49.11
C ASN A 187 4.12 32.32 -48.20
N HIS A 188 3.92 33.62 -47.97
CA HIS A 188 4.76 34.40 -47.05
C HIS A 188 4.38 34.06 -45.62
N VAL A 189 5.33 33.54 -44.83
CA VAL A 189 5.10 33.19 -43.43
C VAL A 189 5.96 34.06 -42.53
N ILE A 190 5.29 34.86 -41.70
CA ILE A 190 5.95 35.56 -40.59
C ILE A 190 5.60 34.81 -39.32
N LYS A 191 6.60 34.25 -38.65
CA LYS A 191 6.43 33.58 -37.35
C LYS A 191 6.40 34.62 -36.23
N LEU A 192 5.46 34.51 -35.30
CA LEU A 192 5.29 35.38 -34.13
C LEU A 192 5.64 34.59 -32.89
N PHE A 193 6.55 35.13 -32.10
CA PHE A 193 6.95 34.61 -30.80
C PHE A 193 6.11 35.31 -29.75
N THR A 194 5.32 34.53 -29.01
CA THR A 194 4.45 35.02 -27.93
C THR A 194 4.96 34.47 -26.61
N PHE A 195 5.60 35.31 -25.80
CA PHE A 195 6.17 34.95 -24.51
C PHE A 195 5.10 34.97 -23.41
N ASP A 196 4.97 33.89 -22.65
CA ASP A 196 4.03 33.75 -21.53
C ASP A 196 4.62 34.38 -20.25
N PHE A 197 4.72 35.71 -20.25
CA PHE A 197 5.19 36.48 -19.11
C PHE A 197 4.36 36.27 -17.83
N GLN A 198 3.14 35.75 -17.93
CA GLN A 198 2.30 35.46 -16.76
C GLN A 198 2.79 34.21 -16.01
N LYS A 199 3.38 33.25 -16.71
CA LYS A 199 3.97 32.03 -16.13
C LYS A 199 5.49 32.11 -15.94
N ALA A 200 6.06 33.31 -16.04
CA ALA A 200 7.49 33.52 -15.86
C ALA A 200 7.96 33.01 -14.49
N ARG A 201 9.07 32.24 -14.48
CA ARG A 201 9.69 31.71 -13.25
C ARG A 201 11.03 32.41 -13.03
N MET A 202 11.26 32.93 -11.84
CA MET A 202 12.55 33.56 -11.53
C MET A 202 13.67 32.52 -11.50
N ILE A 203 14.78 32.80 -12.20
CA ILE A 203 16.01 32.00 -12.17
C ILE A 203 17.00 32.58 -11.15
N SER A 204 17.28 33.88 -11.27
CA SER A 204 18.28 34.56 -10.46
C SER A 204 17.99 36.04 -10.29
N ILE A 205 18.39 36.59 -9.14
CA ILE A 205 18.45 38.03 -8.84
C ILE A 205 19.79 38.29 -8.14
N GLU A 206 20.61 39.18 -8.71
CA GLU A 206 21.88 39.61 -8.14
C GLU A 206 21.64 40.67 -7.04
N SER A 207 21.29 40.21 -5.84
CA SER A 207 21.13 41.04 -4.65
C SER A 207 21.76 40.41 -3.42
N ASN A 208 22.39 41.23 -2.57
CA ASN A 208 23.08 40.78 -1.35
C ASN A 208 22.11 40.47 -0.19
N GLU A 209 20.87 40.95 -0.24
CA GLU A 209 19.87 40.78 0.83
C GLU A 209 18.73 39.86 0.38
N GLU A 210 18.45 38.81 1.17
CA GLU A 210 17.42 37.80 0.84
C GLU A 210 16.00 38.37 0.81
N ILE A 211 15.67 39.27 1.75
CA ILE A 211 14.39 39.99 1.77
C ILE A 211 14.26 40.87 0.51
N GLY A 212 15.36 41.50 0.08
CA GLY A 212 15.41 42.27 -1.15
C GLY A 212 15.14 41.43 -2.39
N LYS A 213 15.68 40.20 -2.47
CA LYS A 213 15.38 39.28 -3.59
C LYS A 213 13.90 38.95 -3.67
N GLN A 214 13.24 38.66 -2.55
CA GLN A 214 11.82 38.34 -2.52
C GLN A 214 10.95 39.53 -2.94
N ALA A 215 11.26 40.73 -2.45
CA ALA A 215 10.55 41.94 -2.83
C ALA A 215 10.72 42.26 -4.32
N ILE A 216 11.96 42.27 -4.83
CA ILE A 216 12.25 42.53 -6.25
C ILE A 216 11.57 41.48 -7.13
N SER A 217 11.62 40.20 -6.75
CA SER A 217 10.88 39.12 -7.44
C SER A 217 9.41 39.44 -7.63
N PHE A 218 8.74 39.77 -6.53
CA PHE A 218 7.32 40.06 -6.51
C PHE A 218 6.97 41.19 -7.48
N TYR A 219 7.70 42.31 -7.44
CA TYR A 219 7.43 43.45 -8.30
C TYR A 219 7.78 43.18 -9.77
N LEU A 220 8.84 42.42 -10.05
CA LEU A 220 9.23 42.08 -11.41
C LEU A 220 8.28 41.08 -12.07
N LEU A 221 7.68 40.15 -11.32
CA LEU A 221 6.60 39.30 -11.85
C LEU A 221 5.37 40.13 -12.24
N HIS A 222 5.00 41.11 -11.42
CA HIS A 222 3.94 42.06 -11.77
C HIS A 222 4.31 42.92 -12.98
N TYR A 223 5.58 43.31 -13.10
CA TYR A 223 6.10 44.05 -14.25
C TYR A 223 6.02 43.23 -15.55
N LEU A 224 6.41 41.95 -15.52
CA LEU A 224 6.29 41.05 -16.67
C LEU A 224 4.82 40.88 -17.10
N HIS A 225 3.90 40.71 -16.14
CA HIS A 225 2.47 40.70 -16.43
C HIS A 225 2.01 42.04 -17.06
N PHE A 226 2.52 43.17 -16.57
CA PHE A 226 2.25 44.48 -17.15
C PHE A 226 2.80 44.63 -18.59
N LEU A 227 3.99 44.11 -18.89
CA LEU A 227 4.54 44.07 -20.25
C LEU A 227 3.70 43.21 -21.20
N SER A 228 3.13 42.11 -20.69
CA SER A 228 2.19 41.30 -21.47
C SER A 228 0.97 42.13 -21.88
N ASN A 229 0.36 42.84 -20.93
CA ASN A 229 -0.78 43.73 -21.19
C ASN A 229 -0.44 44.90 -22.13
N ALA A 230 0.83 45.31 -22.18
CA ALA A 230 1.33 46.35 -23.08
C ALA A 230 1.62 45.84 -24.51
N GLY A 231 1.55 44.52 -24.74
CA GLY A 231 1.87 43.90 -26.04
C GLY A 231 3.36 43.61 -26.27
N HIS A 232 4.24 43.92 -25.30
CA HIS A 232 5.71 43.72 -25.43
C HIS A 232 6.14 42.25 -25.31
N HIS A 233 5.20 41.33 -25.22
CA HIS A 233 5.41 39.88 -25.16
C HIS A 233 5.29 39.21 -26.55
N VAL A 234 4.96 39.97 -27.59
CA VAL A 234 4.83 39.46 -28.97
C VAL A 234 5.92 40.08 -29.83
N LEU A 235 6.77 39.25 -30.43
CA LEU A 235 7.87 39.68 -31.32
C LEU A 235 7.82 38.90 -32.65
N PHE A 236 8.31 39.50 -33.73
CA PHE A 236 8.31 38.86 -35.05
C PHE A 236 9.64 38.13 -35.28
N SER A 237 9.58 36.92 -35.85
CA SER A 237 10.78 36.22 -36.29
C SER A 237 11.28 36.74 -37.63
N LEU A 238 12.38 36.16 -38.11
CA LEU A 238 12.84 36.35 -39.47
C LEU A 238 11.71 36.00 -40.45
N PRO A 239 11.36 36.89 -41.41
CA PRO A 239 10.32 36.60 -42.37
C PRO A 239 10.79 35.53 -43.37
N ASP A 240 9.91 34.58 -43.68
CA ASP A 240 10.14 33.55 -44.70
C ASP A 240 9.31 33.92 -45.94
N PHE A 241 10.00 34.39 -46.98
CA PHE A 241 9.40 34.87 -48.24
C PHE A 241 9.72 33.98 -49.44
N ASP A 242 10.44 32.87 -49.24
CA ASP A 242 10.89 31.99 -50.32
C ASP A 242 9.80 30.99 -50.74
N ASP A 243 9.89 30.53 -51.99
CA ASP A 243 9.06 29.43 -52.49
C ASP A 243 9.45 28.14 -51.74
N ASP A 244 8.47 27.39 -51.21
CA ASP A 244 8.47 26.25 -50.23
C ASP A 244 9.68 25.27 -50.19
N THR A 245 10.61 25.34 -51.14
CA THR A 245 11.85 24.57 -51.27
C THR A 245 13.01 24.94 -50.34
N LEU A 246 13.04 26.16 -49.77
CA LEU A 246 14.17 26.68 -48.96
C LEU A 246 13.73 27.29 -47.60
N SER A 247 12.77 26.65 -46.92
CA SER A 247 12.26 27.17 -45.65
C SER A 247 13.35 27.35 -44.58
N ILE A 248 13.30 28.47 -43.86
CA ILE A 248 14.27 28.77 -42.79
C ILE A 248 14.03 27.84 -41.59
N SER A 249 15.01 26.95 -41.33
CA SER A 249 15.01 26.09 -40.14
C SER A 249 15.51 26.88 -38.93
N ILE A 250 14.70 26.94 -37.88
CA ILE A 250 15.02 27.61 -36.61
C ILE A 250 14.82 26.57 -35.52
N ASP A 251 15.91 26.13 -34.89
CA ASP A 251 15.92 25.18 -33.79
C ASP A 251 16.79 25.69 -32.64
N PHE A 252 16.17 26.27 -31.62
CA PHE A 252 16.90 26.83 -30.48
C PHE A 252 17.50 25.75 -29.57
N SER A 253 16.94 24.54 -29.58
CA SER A 253 17.36 23.44 -28.70
C SER A 253 18.76 22.91 -29.02
N THR A 254 19.25 23.11 -30.25
CA THR A 254 20.61 22.70 -30.66
C THR A 254 21.66 23.80 -30.52
N MET A 255 21.24 25.04 -30.24
CA MET A 255 22.12 26.21 -30.09
C MET A 255 22.59 26.41 -28.65
N SER A 256 21.76 26.06 -27.67
CA SER A 256 22.02 26.42 -26.27
C SER A 256 23.16 25.58 -25.65
N ASN A 257 24.27 26.24 -25.33
CA ASN A 257 25.36 25.65 -24.55
C ASN A 257 25.11 25.78 -23.02
N ALA A 258 24.20 26.67 -22.62
CA ALA A 258 23.96 27.06 -21.23
C ALA A 258 22.65 26.43 -20.72
N THR A 259 22.73 25.23 -20.17
CA THR A 259 21.57 24.62 -19.53
C THR A 259 21.41 25.16 -18.11
N VAL A 260 20.50 26.10 -17.90
CA VAL A 260 19.94 26.32 -16.55
C VAL A 260 19.24 25.02 -16.15
N PRO A 261 19.63 24.37 -15.03
CA PRO A 261 19.11 23.07 -14.68
C PRO A 261 17.60 23.14 -14.45
N VAL A 262 16.86 22.35 -15.22
CA VAL A 262 15.45 22.06 -14.97
C VAL A 262 15.39 20.74 -14.23
N ASN A 263 14.82 20.78 -13.04
CA ASN A 263 14.74 19.59 -12.18
C ASN A 263 13.36 18.92 -12.26
N GLU A 264 12.43 19.42 -13.07
CA GLU A 264 11.07 18.89 -13.19
C GLU A 264 10.59 18.88 -14.64
N ILE A 265 9.81 17.86 -15.00
CA ILE A 265 9.11 17.73 -16.27
C ILE A 265 7.63 17.62 -15.94
N SER A 266 6.85 18.65 -16.23
CA SER A 266 5.40 18.67 -15.95
C SER A 266 5.05 18.32 -14.49
N GLY A 267 5.85 18.80 -13.54
CA GLY A 267 5.68 18.56 -12.09
C GLY A 267 6.24 17.22 -11.57
N VAL A 268 6.85 16.40 -12.43
CA VAL A 268 7.59 15.20 -12.03
C VAL A 268 9.07 15.53 -11.97
N SER A 269 9.73 15.29 -10.83
CA SER A 269 11.16 15.58 -10.73
C SER A 269 12.00 14.68 -11.64
N VAL A 270 13.05 15.24 -12.24
CA VAL A 270 13.97 14.52 -13.15
C VAL A 270 14.64 13.36 -12.42
N GLU A 271 14.89 13.49 -11.11
CA GLU A 271 15.42 12.41 -10.27
C GLU A 271 14.47 11.21 -10.24
N LYS A 272 13.15 11.44 -10.17
CA LYS A 272 12.15 10.35 -10.21
C LYS A 272 12.10 9.67 -11.57
N VAL A 273 12.21 10.44 -12.66
CA VAL A 273 12.28 9.89 -14.02
C VAL A 273 13.52 9.04 -14.19
N ASN A 274 14.68 9.52 -13.74
CA ASN A 274 15.95 8.78 -13.79
C ASN A 274 15.94 7.53 -12.90
N ALA A 275 15.31 7.60 -11.71
CA ALA A 275 15.12 6.44 -10.86
C ALA A 275 14.27 5.37 -11.56
N PHE A 276 13.16 5.78 -12.20
CA PHE A 276 12.30 4.86 -12.96
C PHE A 276 13.05 4.21 -14.13
N LEU A 277 13.78 4.99 -14.91
CA LEU A 277 14.64 4.50 -15.99
C LEU A 277 15.70 3.51 -15.49
N SER A 278 16.31 3.81 -14.35
CA SER A 278 17.29 2.92 -13.72
C SER A 278 16.67 1.60 -13.28
N THR A 279 15.43 1.62 -12.76
CA THR A 279 14.67 0.41 -12.45
C THR A 279 14.33 -0.39 -13.71
N ALA A 280 13.90 0.26 -14.79
CA ALA A 280 13.62 -0.38 -16.07
C ALA A 280 14.88 -1.03 -16.66
N TRP A 281 16.01 -0.31 -16.60
CA TRP A 281 17.31 -0.84 -17.00
C TRP A 281 17.74 -2.04 -16.16
N LEU A 282 17.56 -1.98 -14.83
CA LEU A 282 17.91 -3.07 -13.94
C LEU A 282 17.13 -4.35 -14.28
N LYS A 283 15.84 -4.22 -14.58
CA LYS A 283 14.99 -5.32 -15.09
C LYS A 283 15.57 -5.91 -16.36
N SER A 284 15.91 -5.05 -17.32
CA SER A 284 16.53 -5.43 -18.59
C SER A 284 17.88 -6.15 -18.39
N ALA A 285 18.72 -5.65 -17.48
CA ALA A 285 20.04 -6.20 -17.19
C ALA A 285 19.96 -7.58 -16.54
N MET A 286 18.96 -7.79 -15.68
CA MET A 286 18.66 -9.12 -15.13
C MET A 286 18.24 -10.13 -16.21
N LEU A 287 17.46 -9.71 -17.21
CA LEU A 287 17.07 -10.56 -18.34
C LEU A 287 18.26 -10.89 -19.25
N ALA A 288 19.14 -9.92 -19.48
CA ALA A 288 20.35 -10.08 -20.29
C ALA A 288 21.33 -11.10 -19.69
N ALA A 289 21.43 -11.15 -18.36
CA ALA A 289 22.32 -12.07 -17.65
C ALA A 289 21.92 -13.56 -17.78
N SER A 290 20.68 -13.86 -18.19
CA SER A 290 20.21 -15.22 -18.42
C SER A 290 20.43 -15.64 -19.88
N HIS A 291 21.16 -16.73 -20.09
CA HIS A 291 21.47 -17.25 -21.43
C HIS A 291 20.22 -17.58 -22.27
N GLN A 292 19.10 -17.93 -21.63
CA GLN A 292 17.84 -18.28 -22.33
C GLN A 292 17.04 -17.06 -22.80
N THR A 293 17.26 -15.88 -22.20
CA THR A 293 16.47 -14.66 -22.45
C THR A 293 17.29 -13.51 -23.02
N SER A 294 18.59 -13.72 -23.27
CA SER A 294 19.49 -12.67 -23.78
C SER A 294 19.16 -12.12 -25.18
N THR A 295 18.22 -12.76 -25.90
CA THR A 295 17.71 -12.31 -27.21
C THR A 295 16.31 -11.67 -27.14
N ASP A 296 15.70 -11.59 -25.96
CA ASP A 296 14.43 -10.88 -25.78
C ASP A 296 14.64 -9.38 -26.02
N VAL A 297 13.75 -8.74 -26.78
CA VAL A 297 13.73 -7.29 -27.00
C VAL A 297 13.70 -6.53 -25.66
N LYS A 298 13.12 -7.14 -24.61
CA LYS A 298 13.12 -6.58 -23.25
C LYS A 298 14.50 -6.51 -22.61
N ALA A 299 15.50 -7.25 -23.09
CA ALA A 299 16.89 -7.14 -22.63
C ALA A 299 17.65 -5.96 -23.29
N ALA A 300 17.10 -5.36 -24.35
CA ALA A 300 17.77 -4.38 -25.20
C ALA A 300 18.12 -3.06 -24.51
N LEU A 301 17.51 -2.73 -23.37
CA LEU A 301 17.86 -1.53 -22.59
C LEU A 301 19.21 -1.68 -21.86
N ALA A 302 19.66 -2.93 -21.64
CA ALA A 302 20.90 -3.23 -20.93
C ALA A 302 21.95 -3.94 -21.81
N GLU A 303 21.52 -4.78 -22.75
CA GLU A 303 22.43 -5.45 -23.68
C GLU A 303 21.75 -5.62 -25.03
N TYR A 304 22.45 -5.27 -26.11
CA TYR A 304 21.96 -5.45 -27.46
C TYR A 304 23.03 -6.01 -28.39
N ARG A 305 22.65 -6.95 -29.25
CA ARG A 305 23.49 -7.54 -30.29
C ARG A 305 22.88 -7.22 -31.64
N SER A 306 23.65 -6.59 -32.53
CA SER A 306 23.17 -6.18 -33.85
C SER A 306 22.69 -7.39 -34.65
N THR A 307 21.47 -7.35 -35.18
CA THR A 307 20.99 -8.36 -36.14
C THR A 307 21.29 -7.92 -37.57
N SER A 308 21.71 -8.83 -38.44
CA SER A 308 22.38 -8.51 -39.72
C SER A 308 21.50 -7.89 -40.83
N SER A 309 20.23 -7.53 -40.58
CA SER A 309 19.23 -7.70 -41.66
C SER A 309 18.59 -6.46 -42.29
N VAL A 310 18.79 -5.22 -41.83
CA VAL A 310 17.96 -4.12 -42.37
C VAL A 310 18.63 -3.27 -43.46
N HIS A 311 19.96 -3.07 -43.45
CA HIS A 311 20.61 -2.12 -44.38
C HIS A 311 21.91 -2.60 -45.05
N GLY A 312 22.27 -3.89 -44.96
CA GLY A 312 23.49 -4.41 -45.60
C GLY A 312 24.80 -3.81 -45.06
N SER A 313 24.79 -3.31 -43.83
CA SER A 313 26.00 -2.85 -43.13
C SER A 313 26.87 -4.05 -42.77
N ASP A 314 28.18 -3.93 -43.03
CA ASP A 314 29.22 -4.92 -42.72
C ASP A 314 29.72 -4.85 -41.27
N VAL A 315 29.11 -4.01 -40.43
CA VAL A 315 29.55 -3.77 -39.05
C VAL A 315 28.58 -4.46 -38.08
N HIS A 316 29.01 -5.58 -37.52
CA HIS A 316 28.32 -6.25 -36.42
C HIS A 316 28.87 -5.76 -35.09
N PHE A 317 27.99 -5.49 -34.14
CA PHE A 317 28.38 -5.02 -32.83
C PHE A 317 27.51 -5.57 -31.71
N HIS A 318 28.11 -5.65 -30.53
CA HIS A 318 27.46 -6.01 -29.28
C HIS A 318 27.71 -4.89 -28.29
N VAL A 319 26.63 -4.32 -27.78
CA VAL A 319 26.65 -3.19 -26.85
C VAL A 319 26.14 -3.65 -25.50
N LYS A 320 26.90 -3.34 -24.44
CA LYS A 320 26.45 -3.38 -23.05
C LYS A 320 26.23 -1.95 -22.58
N LEU A 321 25.03 -1.70 -22.07
CA LEU A 321 24.54 -0.38 -21.72
C LEU A 321 24.50 -0.22 -20.21
N GLY A 322 24.91 0.96 -19.76
CA GLY A 322 24.61 1.47 -18.43
C GLY A 322 23.17 2.00 -18.35
N ALA A 323 22.72 2.34 -17.15
CA ALA A 323 21.39 2.90 -16.95
C ALA A 323 21.23 4.23 -17.72
N PRO A 324 20.24 4.36 -18.62
CA PRO A 324 20.01 5.60 -19.33
C PRO A 324 19.50 6.67 -18.36
N ARG A 325 19.83 7.92 -18.67
CA ARG A 325 19.40 9.08 -17.87
C ARG A 325 18.88 10.19 -18.75
N VAL A 326 17.97 10.99 -18.23
CA VAL A 326 17.44 12.19 -18.85
C VAL A 326 17.90 13.43 -18.09
N LYS A 327 18.08 14.50 -18.84
CA LYS A 327 18.23 15.86 -18.35
C LYS A 327 17.15 16.72 -19.00
N ALA A 328 16.32 17.38 -18.20
CA ALA A 328 15.29 18.25 -18.75
C ALA A 328 15.90 19.53 -19.31
N LEU A 329 15.52 19.87 -20.54
CA LEU A 329 15.75 21.19 -21.10
C LEU A 329 14.58 22.11 -20.78
N CYS A 330 13.35 21.61 -20.87
CA CYS A 330 12.10 22.26 -20.43
C CYS A 330 11.05 21.19 -20.07
N ASP A 331 9.80 21.60 -19.84
CA ASP A 331 8.68 20.68 -19.57
C ASP A 331 8.30 19.77 -20.77
N GLN A 332 8.84 20.04 -21.98
CA GLN A 332 8.50 19.35 -23.22
C GLN A 332 9.69 18.72 -23.95
N GLU A 333 10.93 19.00 -23.55
CA GLU A 333 12.15 18.51 -24.21
C GLU A 333 13.16 18.04 -23.18
N VAL A 334 13.75 16.87 -23.43
CA VAL A 334 14.81 16.28 -22.61
C VAL A 334 15.99 15.87 -23.50
N ILE A 335 17.18 15.85 -22.90
CA ILE A 335 18.32 15.14 -23.45
C ILE A 335 18.37 13.77 -22.78
N MET A 336 18.18 12.71 -23.55
CA MET A 336 18.39 11.33 -23.14
C MET A 336 19.84 10.94 -23.41
N TYR A 337 20.52 10.47 -22.38
CA TYR A 337 21.88 9.95 -22.43
C TYR A 337 21.84 8.42 -22.39
N PHE A 338 22.37 7.80 -23.44
CA PHE A 338 22.66 6.37 -23.49
C PHE A 338 24.13 6.16 -23.15
N THR A 339 24.39 5.54 -22.01
CA THR A 339 25.74 5.17 -21.58
C THR A 339 26.05 3.79 -22.12
N ILE A 340 27.11 3.67 -22.92
CA ILE A 340 27.65 2.42 -23.44
C ILE A 340 28.87 2.06 -22.59
N ASP A 341 28.72 1.06 -21.74
CA ASP A 341 29.78 0.58 -20.86
C ASP A 341 30.86 -0.14 -21.68
N ASP A 342 30.42 -1.07 -22.53
CA ASP A 342 31.27 -1.84 -23.42
C ASP A 342 30.63 -1.94 -24.82
N LEU A 343 31.41 -1.63 -25.85
CA LEU A 343 31.06 -1.82 -27.26
C LEU A 343 32.07 -2.77 -27.87
N TYR A 344 31.60 -3.88 -28.42
CA TYR A 344 32.42 -4.89 -29.07
C TYR A 344 32.05 -4.98 -30.55
N ILE A 345 33.04 -4.95 -31.44
CA ILE A 345 32.87 -4.99 -32.89
C ILE A 345 33.34 -6.33 -33.45
N TYR A 346 32.56 -6.91 -34.36
CA TYR A 346 32.76 -8.22 -34.94
C TYR A 346 32.71 -8.15 -36.47
N ASP A 347 33.40 -9.08 -37.13
CA ASP A 347 33.36 -9.24 -38.59
C ASP A 347 32.09 -9.97 -39.08
N GLY A 348 31.32 -10.59 -38.18
CA GLY A 348 30.14 -11.39 -38.49
C GLY A 348 29.13 -11.43 -37.33
N ASP A 349 28.08 -12.23 -37.48
CA ASP A 349 26.99 -12.41 -36.50
C ASP A 349 27.32 -13.42 -35.38
N ASP A 350 28.50 -14.05 -35.43
CA ASP A 350 29.01 -14.89 -34.36
C ASP A 350 29.65 -14.04 -33.25
N PHE A 351 28.88 -13.74 -32.21
CA PHE A 351 29.36 -12.99 -31.04
C PHE A 351 30.18 -13.82 -30.04
N THR A 352 30.44 -15.11 -30.33
CA THR A 352 31.22 -16.00 -29.46
C THR A 352 32.73 -15.92 -29.70
N VAL A 353 33.15 -15.36 -30.85
CA VAL A 353 34.56 -15.14 -31.17
C VAL A 353 35.14 -13.93 -30.44
N GLU A 354 36.46 -13.75 -30.46
CA GLU A 354 37.07 -12.54 -29.91
C GLU A 354 36.66 -11.30 -30.73
N PRO A 355 36.28 -10.19 -30.07
CA PRO A 355 35.90 -8.97 -30.78
C PRO A 355 37.13 -8.37 -31.46
N ARG A 356 36.95 -7.95 -32.71
CA ARG A 356 37.99 -7.29 -33.52
C ARG A 356 38.44 -5.97 -32.92
N GLN A 357 37.49 -5.23 -32.34
CA GLN A 357 37.75 -3.96 -31.67
C GLN A 357 36.79 -3.79 -30.50
N SER A 358 37.23 -3.09 -29.46
CA SER A 358 36.38 -2.70 -28.34
C SER A 358 36.53 -1.22 -28.00
N PHE A 359 35.42 -0.63 -27.54
CA PHE A 359 35.37 0.71 -26.99
C PHE A 359 34.62 0.67 -25.67
N GLN A 360 34.87 1.65 -24.80
CA GLN A 360 34.27 1.69 -23.48
C GLN A 360 33.91 3.12 -23.08
N ASN A 361 32.88 3.25 -22.24
CA ASN A 361 32.42 4.51 -21.67
C ASN A 361 32.05 5.55 -22.74
N TRP A 362 31.41 5.10 -23.83
CA TRP A 362 30.80 6.03 -24.79
C TRP A 362 29.48 6.56 -24.20
N GLU A 363 29.18 7.83 -24.44
CA GLU A 363 27.89 8.42 -24.07
C GLU A 363 27.29 9.08 -25.30
N ILE A 364 26.09 8.63 -25.68
CA ILE A 364 25.34 9.18 -26.81
C ILE A 364 24.18 9.99 -26.25
N ALA A 365 24.13 11.27 -26.61
CA ALA A 365 23.09 12.19 -26.20
C ALA A 365 22.11 12.45 -27.36
N VAL A 366 20.83 12.25 -27.09
CA VAL A 366 19.74 12.51 -28.04
C VAL A 366 18.74 13.47 -27.40
N LEU A 367 18.42 14.55 -28.11
CA LEU A 367 17.33 15.46 -27.77
C LEU A 367 16.00 14.83 -28.21
N ILE A 368 15.04 14.71 -27.29
CA ILE A 368 13.75 14.06 -27.53
C ILE A 368 12.64 14.85 -26.85
N ASN A 369 11.49 14.98 -27.50
CA ASN A 369 10.31 15.59 -26.89
C ASN A 369 9.67 14.64 -25.85
N VAL A 370 9.07 15.23 -24.82
CA VAL A 370 8.32 14.51 -23.79
C VAL A 370 6.85 14.84 -23.92
N VAL A 371 6.03 13.79 -23.98
CA VAL A 371 4.58 13.85 -23.91
C VAL A 371 4.15 13.38 -22.52
N THR A 372 3.60 14.29 -21.72
CA THR A 372 3.01 13.96 -20.43
C THR A 372 1.51 13.76 -20.58
N THR A 373 1.01 12.57 -20.24
CA THR A 373 -0.43 12.28 -20.19
C THR A 373 -0.89 12.11 -18.75
N SER A 374 -2.04 12.73 -18.45
CA SER A 374 -2.79 12.50 -17.22
C SER A 374 -4.00 11.64 -17.59
N GLU A 375 -3.98 10.38 -17.18
CA GLU A 375 -5.01 9.38 -17.49
C GLU A 375 -5.90 9.15 -16.25
N GLU A 376 -7.10 8.60 -16.48
CA GLU A 376 -8.02 8.17 -15.43
C GLU A 376 -8.32 9.23 -14.34
N GLU A 377 -8.83 10.39 -14.76
CA GLU A 377 -9.19 11.50 -13.86
C GLU A 377 -8.02 12.06 -13.02
N GLY A 378 -6.78 11.86 -13.48
CA GLY A 378 -5.59 12.35 -12.80
C GLY A 378 -4.95 11.35 -11.82
N ASN A 379 -5.46 10.12 -11.75
CA ASN A 379 -4.86 9.08 -10.91
C ASN A 379 -3.56 8.52 -11.50
N VAL A 380 -3.39 8.61 -12.82
CA VAL A 380 -2.21 8.09 -13.52
C VAL A 380 -1.47 9.25 -14.18
N THR A 381 -0.20 9.41 -13.80
CA THR A 381 0.74 10.32 -14.47
C THR A 381 1.73 9.50 -15.27
N ARG A 382 1.81 9.75 -16.58
CA ARG A 382 2.75 9.07 -17.49
C ARG A 382 3.57 10.11 -18.25
N CYS A 383 4.89 9.94 -18.29
CA CYS A 383 5.78 10.67 -19.18
C CYS A 383 6.31 9.71 -20.25
N ARG A 384 6.08 10.03 -21.51
CA ARG A 384 6.52 9.26 -22.68
C ARG A 384 7.47 10.09 -23.52
N LEU A 385 8.55 9.47 -23.99
CA LEU A 385 9.43 10.04 -25.00
C LEU A 385 8.83 9.84 -26.39
N ASP A 386 8.78 10.91 -27.16
CA ASP A 386 8.36 10.88 -28.56
C ASP A 386 9.60 10.69 -29.44
N PHE A 387 9.93 9.43 -29.71
CA PHE A 387 11.14 9.08 -30.43
C PHE A 387 11.17 9.58 -31.89
N GLU A 388 10.03 9.90 -32.50
CA GLU A 388 9.99 10.52 -33.84
C GLU A 388 10.68 11.89 -33.87
N THR A 389 10.77 12.54 -32.71
CA THR A 389 11.39 13.86 -32.54
C THR A 389 12.88 13.79 -32.17
N GLY A 390 13.41 12.57 -32.06
CA GLY A 390 14.77 12.27 -31.62
C GLY A 390 15.83 12.87 -32.52
N ARG A 391 16.73 13.68 -31.94
CA ARG A 391 17.81 14.37 -32.65
C ARG A 391 19.15 14.14 -31.96
N TYR A 392 20.15 13.71 -32.72
CA TYR A 392 21.52 13.54 -32.22
C TYR A 392 22.16 14.86 -31.83
N VAL A 393 22.77 14.93 -30.64
CA VAL A 393 23.43 16.17 -30.15
C VAL A 393 24.90 15.93 -29.85
N ARG A 394 25.75 16.12 -30.86
CA ARG A 394 27.20 15.80 -30.80
C ARG A 394 27.92 16.43 -29.60
N HIS A 395 27.63 17.69 -29.26
CA HIS A 395 28.36 18.41 -28.21
C HIS A 395 28.07 17.92 -26.78
N TYR A 396 27.03 17.10 -26.60
CA TYR A 396 26.75 16.41 -25.33
C TYR A 396 27.20 14.94 -25.32
N CYS A 397 27.76 14.45 -26.42
CA CYS A 397 28.27 13.09 -26.49
C CYS A 397 29.73 13.02 -26.03
N THR A 398 30.14 11.87 -25.51
CA THR A 398 31.54 11.59 -25.21
C THR A 398 31.96 10.27 -25.83
N PHE A 399 33.09 10.25 -26.53
CA PHE A 399 33.61 9.05 -27.19
C PHE A 399 35.09 8.83 -26.83
N PRO A 400 35.40 8.41 -25.60
CA PRO A 400 36.78 8.09 -25.21
C PRO A 400 37.40 7.06 -26.16
N GLY A 401 38.64 7.32 -26.58
CA GLY A 401 39.39 6.43 -27.48
C GLY A 401 38.98 6.51 -28.97
N LEU A 402 38.09 7.44 -29.34
CA LEU A 402 37.76 7.69 -30.74
C LEU A 402 38.92 8.43 -31.44
N ASP A 403 39.53 7.78 -32.44
CA ASP A 403 40.50 8.40 -33.34
C ASP A 403 39.79 8.87 -34.61
N GLU A 404 39.49 10.17 -34.69
CA GLU A 404 38.84 10.79 -35.87
C GLU A 404 39.70 10.71 -37.15
N GLY A 405 41.01 10.44 -37.02
CA GLY A 405 41.91 10.24 -38.17
C GLY A 405 41.80 8.84 -38.78
N ASN A 406 41.22 7.87 -38.08
CA ASN A 406 41.08 6.49 -38.53
C ASN A 406 39.70 6.28 -39.19
N ALA A 407 39.70 6.15 -40.53
CA ALA A 407 38.48 6.00 -41.32
C ALA A 407 37.62 4.80 -40.91
N GLU A 408 38.23 3.71 -40.44
CA GLU A 408 37.50 2.52 -39.99
C GLU A 408 36.79 2.77 -38.65
N VAL A 409 37.47 3.44 -37.72
CA VAL A 409 36.90 3.83 -36.42
C VAL A 409 35.76 4.84 -36.61
N VAL A 410 35.93 5.81 -37.51
CA VAL A 410 34.87 6.76 -37.88
C VAL A 410 33.68 6.05 -38.52
N ARG A 411 33.91 5.01 -39.34
CA ARG A 411 32.84 4.19 -39.91
C ARG A 411 32.03 3.46 -38.83
N VAL A 412 32.69 2.83 -37.87
CA VAL A 412 32.05 2.17 -36.73
C VAL A 412 31.25 3.18 -35.89
N TRP A 413 31.87 4.31 -35.53
CA TRP A 413 31.22 5.38 -34.79
C TRP A 413 29.96 5.89 -35.49
N THR A 414 30.04 6.15 -36.80
CA THR A 414 28.91 6.61 -37.61
C THR A 414 27.77 5.60 -37.57
N ARG A 415 28.06 4.30 -37.74
CA ARG A 415 27.05 3.25 -37.71
C ARG A 415 26.40 3.11 -36.33
N VAL A 416 27.18 3.19 -35.25
CA VAL A 416 26.63 3.11 -33.88
C VAL A 416 25.73 4.32 -33.60
N VAL A 417 26.16 5.54 -33.95
CA VAL A 417 25.33 6.74 -33.77
C VAL A 417 24.05 6.66 -34.60
N GLU A 418 24.13 6.21 -35.86
CA GLU A 418 22.97 5.98 -36.72
C GLU A 418 21.99 4.98 -36.09
N PHE A 419 22.48 3.85 -35.57
CA PHE A 419 21.66 2.88 -34.86
C PHE A 419 20.89 3.51 -33.68
N PHE A 420 21.56 4.26 -32.79
CA PHE A 420 20.91 4.89 -31.63
C PHE A 420 19.92 6.00 -31.99
N THR A 421 19.98 6.53 -33.20
CA THR A 421 19.16 7.67 -33.64
C THR A 421 18.05 7.28 -34.61
N THR A 422 18.06 6.02 -35.07
CA THR A 422 17.07 5.49 -36.01
C THR A 422 16.51 4.16 -35.50
N GLU A 423 17.24 3.06 -35.67
CA GLU A 423 16.79 1.68 -35.40
C GLU A 423 16.50 1.40 -33.92
N TYR A 424 17.29 1.96 -33.00
CA TYR A 424 17.17 1.63 -31.57
C TYR A 424 15.88 2.16 -30.95
N PHE A 425 15.33 3.26 -31.45
CA PHE A 425 14.08 3.80 -30.95
C PHE A 425 12.89 2.87 -31.22
N ASP A 426 12.84 2.23 -32.38
CA ASP A 426 11.82 1.24 -32.69
C ASP A 426 11.90 0.05 -31.72
N ILE A 427 13.12 -0.38 -31.38
CA ILE A 427 13.38 -1.44 -30.41
C ILE A 427 12.87 -1.02 -29.03
N LEU A 428 13.27 0.16 -28.55
CA LEU A 428 12.85 0.68 -27.25
C LEU A 428 11.33 0.88 -27.17
N GLU A 429 10.70 1.37 -28.22
CA GLU A 429 9.25 1.55 -28.28
C GLU A 429 8.51 0.21 -28.29
N SER A 430 8.99 -0.78 -29.06
CA SER A 430 8.41 -2.13 -29.06
C SER A 430 8.50 -2.82 -27.70
N ALA A 431 9.54 -2.51 -26.91
CA ALA A 431 9.71 -2.95 -25.53
C ALA A 431 9.03 -2.05 -24.49
N GLN A 432 8.33 -0.99 -24.92
CA GLN A 432 7.66 0.03 -24.08
C GLN A 432 8.61 0.85 -23.18
N TYR A 433 9.89 0.93 -23.53
CA TYR A 433 10.88 1.77 -22.86
C TYR A 433 10.82 3.25 -23.26
N ASN A 434 9.90 3.62 -24.16
CA ASN A 434 9.52 5.00 -24.41
C ASN A 434 8.77 5.62 -23.21
N VAL A 435 8.18 4.83 -22.32
CA VAL A 435 7.59 5.32 -21.06
C VAL A 435 8.68 5.45 -20.00
N VAL A 436 9.08 6.69 -19.71
CA VAL A 436 10.21 6.99 -18.81
C VAL A 436 9.78 7.36 -17.40
N TYR A 437 8.47 7.54 -17.20
CA TYR A 437 7.88 7.64 -15.89
C TYR A 437 6.44 7.16 -15.95
N HIS A 438 6.06 6.35 -14.97
CA HIS A 438 4.69 5.95 -14.74
C HIS A 438 4.42 5.92 -13.24
N HIS A 439 3.47 6.74 -12.81
CA HIS A 439 2.96 6.69 -11.46
C HIS A 439 1.45 6.56 -11.49
N ASP A 440 0.97 5.44 -10.98
CA ASP A 440 -0.43 5.27 -10.61
C ASP A 440 -0.57 5.51 -9.11
N HIS A 441 -1.39 6.49 -8.71
CA HIS A 441 -1.68 6.78 -7.30
C HIS A 441 -2.37 5.63 -6.57
N ARG A 442 -2.97 4.70 -7.31
CA ARG A 442 -3.56 3.45 -6.79
C ARG A 442 -2.49 2.38 -6.57
N TRP A 443 -1.29 2.54 -7.13
CA TRP A 443 -0.22 1.57 -6.91
C TRP A 443 0.18 1.59 -5.43
N PRO A 444 0.18 0.43 -4.77
CA PRO A 444 0.33 0.33 -3.34
C PRO A 444 1.78 0.62 -3.00
N LYS A 445 1.96 1.43 -1.97
CA LYS A 445 3.27 1.52 -1.33
C LYS A 445 3.47 0.25 -0.49
N PRO A 446 4.71 -0.25 -0.36
CA PRO A 446 5.01 -1.28 0.63
C PRO A 446 4.34 -0.89 1.95
N ALA A 447 3.67 -1.85 2.60
CA ALA A 447 3.00 -1.57 3.86
C ALA A 447 4.03 -0.88 4.78
N PRO A 448 3.78 0.37 5.22
CA PRO A 448 4.74 1.04 6.06
C PRO A 448 4.98 0.14 7.25
N ILE A 449 6.26 -0.19 7.51
CA ILE A 449 6.66 -0.88 8.74
C ILE A 449 5.94 -0.13 9.85
N PRO A 450 5.08 -0.78 10.65
CA PRO A 450 4.33 -0.12 11.70
C PRO A 450 5.29 0.77 12.47
N SER A 451 5.17 2.08 12.24
CA SER A 451 6.20 3.00 12.66
C SER A 451 6.12 3.03 14.18
N ILE A 452 7.14 2.49 14.85
CA ILE A 452 7.29 2.62 16.30
C ILE A 452 7.22 4.11 16.71
N GLY A 453 7.57 5.01 15.78
CA GLY A 453 7.49 6.47 15.91
C GLY A 453 6.16 7.15 15.53
N GLY A 454 5.05 6.41 15.43
CA GLY A 454 3.71 7.01 15.21
C GLY A 454 3.24 7.98 16.31
N PHE A 455 3.99 8.11 17.40
CA PHE A 455 3.84 9.18 18.38
C PHE A 455 4.98 10.21 18.23
N GLY A 456 4.72 11.22 17.40
CA GLY A 456 5.35 12.54 17.46
C GLY A 456 6.88 12.58 17.38
N THR A 457 7.45 12.45 16.18
CA THR A 457 8.81 12.94 15.90
C THR A 457 8.81 14.47 15.78
N GLY A 458 8.67 15.15 16.91
CA GLY A 458 9.27 16.46 17.12
C GLY A 458 10.74 16.21 17.45
N TYR A 459 11.63 16.56 16.51
CA TYR A 459 13.08 16.34 16.61
C TYR A 459 13.66 16.69 17.99
N GLY A 460 14.12 15.66 18.69
CA GLY A 460 14.97 15.76 19.87
C GLY A 460 15.67 14.41 20.01
N GLU A 461 16.92 14.32 19.56
CA GLU A 461 17.81 13.21 19.87
C GLU A 461 18.06 13.19 21.38
N GLY A 462 17.19 12.49 22.10
CA GLY A 462 17.49 11.88 23.38
C GLY A 462 17.21 10.40 23.23
N GLU A 463 18.18 9.55 23.57
CA GLU A 463 17.92 8.13 23.84
C GLU A 463 16.78 8.03 24.85
N ILE A 464 15.57 7.76 24.35
CA ILE A 464 14.46 7.33 25.18
C ILE A 464 14.52 5.81 25.13
N ASP A 465 14.82 5.20 26.27
CA ASP A 465 14.50 3.79 26.53
C ASP A 465 12.99 3.61 26.27
N ILE A 466 12.64 3.06 25.11
CA ILE A 466 11.26 2.76 24.74
C ILE A 466 10.83 1.54 25.55
N ASP A 467 10.13 1.79 26.66
CA ASP A 467 9.45 0.77 27.45
C ASP A 467 8.28 0.20 26.62
N ILE A 468 8.48 -0.98 26.03
CA ILE A 468 7.53 -1.76 25.19
C ILE A 468 6.16 -1.94 25.87
N ALA A 469 6.08 -1.74 27.18
CA ALA A 469 4.84 -1.77 27.94
C ALA A 469 3.77 -0.75 27.48
N THR A 470 4.12 0.29 26.72
CA THR A 470 3.15 1.34 26.30
C THR A 470 2.53 1.14 24.92
N VAL A 471 3.16 0.40 24.01
CA VAL A 471 2.56 0.06 22.70
C VAL A 471 1.40 -0.93 22.87
N ASP A 472 1.42 -1.71 23.95
CA ASP A 472 0.43 -2.76 24.24
C ASP A 472 -0.55 -2.36 25.36
N ALA A 473 -0.43 -1.15 25.93
CA ALA A 473 -1.35 -0.66 26.97
C ALA A 473 -2.55 0.13 26.40
N SER A 474 -2.58 0.46 25.11
CA SER A 474 -3.69 1.21 24.49
C SER A 474 -4.83 0.32 23.96
N TRP A 475 -5.01 -0.87 24.53
CA TRP A 475 -6.23 -1.67 24.33
C TRP A 475 -7.40 -1.19 25.18
N ASP A 476 -7.19 -0.20 26.07
CA ASP A 476 -8.30 0.60 26.58
C ASP A 476 -8.87 1.40 25.40
N GLU A 477 -9.97 0.90 24.83
CA GLU A 477 -10.88 1.63 23.96
C GLU A 477 -11.34 2.89 24.69
N THR A 478 -10.51 3.94 24.63
CA THR A 478 -10.92 5.28 24.97
C THR A 478 -11.92 5.69 23.92
N THR A 479 -13.18 5.79 24.33
CA THR A 479 -14.26 6.48 23.62
C THR A 479 -13.81 7.90 23.30
N GLU A 480 -13.18 8.08 22.14
CA GLU A 480 -13.00 9.39 21.55
C GLU A 480 -14.38 9.85 21.05
N VAL A 481 -14.95 10.79 21.80
CA VAL A 481 -16.08 11.60 21.36
C VAL A 481 -15.56 12.45 20.20
N LEU A 482 -15.86 12.04 18.96
CA LEU A 482 -15.56 12.84 17.79
C LEU A 482 -16.52 14.04 17.76
N ASP A 483 -15.91 15.23 17.83
CA ASP A 483 -16.56 16.51 17.59
C ASP A 483 -16.82 16.67 16.09
N ASP A 484 -18.02 17.15 15.77
CA ASP A 484 -18.65 17.09 14.45
C ASP A 484 -18.23 18.32 13.64
N GLY A 485 -17.37 18.17 12.62
CA GLY A 485 -16.88 19.34 11.88
C GLY A 485 -15.99 19.08 10.67
N LEU A 486 -16.63 18.67 9.56
CA LEU A 486 -16.27 18.82 8.13
C LEU A 486 -16.29 17.50 7.36
N GLY A 487 -17.37 17.36 6.57
CA GLY A 487 -17.67 16.18 5.79
C GLY A 487 -16.69 15.94 4.64
N VAL A 488 -15.88 14.89 4.79
CA VAL A 488 -15.56 13.94 3.72
C VAL A 488 -15.62 12.55 4.36
N SER A 489 -16.72 11.84 4.14
CA SER A 489 -16.97 10.53 4.72
C SER A 489 -16.18 9.45 3.97
N THR A 490 -14.92 9.25 4.35
CA THR A 490 -14.27 7.94 4.16
C THR A 490 -14.75 7.03 5.29
N GLY A 491 -15.54 6.01 4.96
CA GLY A 491 -16.18 5.13 5.94
C GLY A 491 -15.14 4.35 6.76
N VAL A 492 -14.77 4.88 7.92
CA VAL A 492 -13.96 4.16 8.91
C VAL A 492 -14.88 3.17 9.61
N ILE A 493 -14.78 1.89 9.23
CA ILE A 493 -15.45 0.78 9.90
C ILE A 493 -14.85 0.68 11.31
N THR A 494 -15.68 0.87 12.33
CA THR A 494 -15.24 0.65 13.72
C THR A 494 -14.94 -0.85 13.93
N GLY A 495 -13.95 -1.19 14.77
CA GLY A 495 -13.55 -2.60 14.98
C GLY A 495 -14.68 -3.50 15.48
N ASP A 496 -15.70 -2.90 16.10
CA ASP A 496 -16.96 -3.53 16.49
C ASP A 496 -17.79 -3.98 15.29
N ALA A 497 -17.85 -3.19 14.22
CA ALA A 497 -18.61 -3.51 13.01
C ALA A 497 -18.01 -4.70 12.25
N GLY A 498 -16.68 -4.79 12.16
CA GLY A 498 -16.00 -5.95 11.56
C GLY A 498 -16.23 -7.24 12.34
N TRP A 499 -16.16 -7.19 13.68
CA TRP A 499 -16.43 -8.36 14.51
C TRP A 499 -17.90 -8.80 14.46
N LYS A 500 -18.82 -7.83 14.40
CA LYS A 500 -20.24 -8.10 14.18
C LYS A 500 -20.48 -8.79 12.83
N GLU A 501 -19.89 -8.29 11.75
CA GLU A 501 -20.01 -8.90 10.42
C GLU A 501 -19.51 -10.35 10.39
N ILE A 502 -18.37 -10.63 11.02
CA ILE A 502 -17.84 -12.00 11.19
C ILE A 502 -18.88 -12.86 11.89
N SER A 503 -19.39 -12.40 13.03
CA SER A 503 -20.35 -13.18 13.82
C SER A 503 -21.67 -13.48 13.09
N GLU A 504 -22.07 -12.64 12.13
CA GLU A 504 -23.32 -12.83 11.39
C GLU A 504 -23.13 -13.70 10.14
N LYS A 505 -21.96 -13.65 9.49
CA LYS A 505 -21.72 -14.25 8.18
C LYS A 505 -20.82 -15.48 8.18
N VAL A 506 -20.09 -15.76 9.26
CA VAL A 506 -19.18 -16.92 9.32
C VAL A 506 -19.93 -18.23 9.02
N ASP A 507 -19.26 -19.08 8.26
CA ASP A 507 -19.68 -20.44 8.00
C ASP A 507 -18.53 -21.41 8.24
N MET A 508 -18.82 -22.48 8.98
CA MET A 508 -17.86 -23.54 9.27
C MET A 508 -17.74 -24.55 8.14
N ASP A 509 -18.65 -24.57 7.15
CA ASP A 509 -18.63 -25.45 5.96
C ASP A 509 -18.29 -26.93 6.25
N GLY A 510 -18.77 -27.43 7.39
CA GLY A 510 -18.55 -28.80 7.86
C GLY A 510 -17.25 -29.05 8.64
N PHE A 511 -16.36 -28.06 8.75
CA PHE A 511 -15.16 -28.13 9.58
C PHE A 511 -15.47 -28.00 11.06
N ASP A 512 -14.64 -28.62 11.90
CA ASP A 512 -14.84 -28.62 13.36
C ASP A 512 -14.21 -27.41 14.02
N GLN A 513 -13.07 -26.99 13.48
CA GLN A 513 -12.32 -25.82 13.91
C GLN A 513 -11.80 -25.09 12.69
N ILE A 514 -11.97 -23.77 12.68
CA ILE A 514 -11.38 -22.88 11.69
C ILE A 514 -10.57 -21.83 12.43
N MET A 515 -9.33 -21.62 12.02
CA MET A 515 -8.48 -20.55 12.57
C MET A 515 -7.98 -19.68 11.43
N ALA A 516 -8.13 -18.37 11.54
CA ALA A 516 -7.55 -17.42 10.61
C ALA A 516 -6.36 -16.72 11.28
N ILE A 517 -5.22 -16.70 10.60
CA ILE A 517 -4.01 -15.99 10.99
C ILE A 517 -3.84 -14.81 10.04
N SER A 518 -3.74 -13.62 10.60
CA SER A 518 -3.63 -12.40 9.81
C SER A 518 -2.22 -12.13 9.33
N GLN A 519 -2.10 -11.47 8.18
CA GLN A 519 -0.82 -10.92 7.72
C GLN A 519 -0.24 -9.93 8.74
N GLY A 520 -1.08 -9.04 9.31
CA GLY A 520 -0.66 -8.11 10.36
C GLY A 520 -0.08 -8.82 11.60
N GLY A 521 -0.68 -9.95 12.00
CA GLY A 521 -0.21 -10.77 13.13
C GLY A 521 1.15 -11.40 12.85
N ILE A 522 1.38 -11.87 11.62
CA ILE A 522 2.68 -12.41 11.18
C ILE A 522 3.75 -11.31 11.17
N ILE A 523 3.44 -10.13 10.63
CA ILE A 523 4.37 -8.98 10.64
C ILE A 523 4.70 -8.56 12.07
N ALA A 524 3.71 -8.51 12.96
CA ALA A 524 3.92 -8.23 14.37
C ALA A 524 4.80 -9.30 15.04
N HIS A 525 4.63 -10.57 14.66
CA HIS A 525 5.50 -11.66 15.12
C HIS A 525 6.96 -11.45 14.69
N PHE A 526 7.22 -11.10 13.42
CA PHE A 526 8.58 -10.78 12.96
C PHE A 526 9.17 -9.58 13.69
N LEU A 527 8.37 -8.55 13.98
CA LEU A 527 8.80 -7.42 14.79
C LEU A 527 9.19 -7.84 16.21
N THR A 528 8.40 -8.71 16.86
CA THR A 528 8.74 -9.26 18.18
C THR A 528 10.03 -10.07 18.12
N LEU A 529 10.20 -10.94 17.12
CA LEU A 529 11.42 -11.72 16.93
C LEU A 529 12.64 -10.80 16.75
N TRP A 530 12.54 -9.78 15.89
CA TRP A 530 13.59 -8.81 15.66
C TRP A 530 13.98 -8.05 16.94
N ASN A 531 12.99 -7.57 17.72
CA ASN A 531 13.24 -6.89 19.00
C ASN A 531 13.93 -7.81 20.02
N ASN A 532 13.50 -9.07 20.10
CA ASN A 532 14.12 -10.05 20.99
C ASN A 532 15.57 -10.39 20.56
N SER A 533 15.85 -10.37 19.25
CA SER A 533 17.21 -10.58 18.73
C SER A 533 18.17 -9.43 19.05
N ARG A 534 17.69 -8.22 19.37
CA ARG A 534 18.56 -7.09 19.76
C ARG A 534 19.27 -7.30 21.11
N THR A 535 18.64 -8.05 22.00
CA THR A 535 19.17 -8.35 23.34
C THR A 535 19.73 -9.76 23.45
N SER A 536 19.49 -10.60 22.43
CA SER A 536 20.00 -11.96 22.32
C SER A 536 21.44 -11.98 21.80
N VAL A 537 22.16 -13.06 22.12
CA VAL A 537 23.44 -13.39 21.46
C VAL A 537 23.22 -13.68 19.97
N GLU A 538 22.00 -14.09 19.61
CA GLU A 538 21.63 -14.43 18.25
C GLU A 538 21.12 -13.19 17.49
N ALA A 539 22.06 -12.47 16.90
CA ALA A 539 21.79 -11.21 16.22
C ALA A 539 21.36 -11.37 14.76
N SER A 540 21.21 -12.58 14.17
CA SER A 540 21.04 -12.76 12.71
C SER A 540 19.84 -12.03 12.08
N LEU A 541 18.76 -11.79 12.84
CA LEU A 541 17.62 -10.97 12.37
C LEU A 541 17.91 -9.46 12.38
N VAL A 542 18.89 -9.01 13.18
CA VAL A 542 19.27 -7.60 13.35
C VAL A 542 20.54 -7.28 12.57
N LYS A 543 21.50 -8.19 12.56
CA LYS A 543 22.80 -8.07 11.93
C LYS A 543 23.32 -9.44 11.55
N TRP A 544 23.75 -9.58 10.29
CA TRP A 544 24.33 -10.81 9.78
C TRP A 544 25.46 -10.50 8.80
N ALA A 545 26.46 -11.37 8.75
CA ALA A 545 27.60 -11.26 7.87
C ALA A 545 27.95 -12.62 7.25
N TYR A 546 28.46 -12.57 6.03
CA TYR A 546 29.05 -13.69 5.30
C TYR A 546 30.51 -13.36 5.00
N ASP A 547 31.38 -13.88 5.87
CA ASP A 547 32.83 -13.60 5.89
C ASP A 547 33.12 -12.09 5.74
N ASP A 548 34.04 -11.71 4.85
CA ASP A 548 34.33 -10.33 4.48
C ASP A 548 33.66 -9.91 3.16
N TYR A 549 32.73 -10.72 2.66
CA TYR A 549 32.01 -10.50 1.40
C TYR A 549 30.75 -9.68 1.57
N PHE A 550 30.03 -9.89 2.67
CA PHE A 550 28.75 -9.24 2.93
C PHE A 550 28.52 -9.01 4.42
N GLU A 551 28.02 -7.85 4.79
CA GLU A 551 27.55 -7.55 6.13
C GLU A 551 26.37 -6.60 6.02
N ALA A 552 25.31 -6.85 6.78
CA ALA A 552 24.17 -5.96 6.84
C ALA A 552 23.57 -5.90 8.25
N THR A 553 23.08 -4.72 8.59
CA THR A 553 22.10 -4.49 9.65
C THR A 553 20.72 -4.44 9.02
N PHE A 554 19.75 -5.10 9.63
CA PHE A 554 18.40 -5.30 9.09
C PHE A 554 17.35 -4.57 9.95
N LYS A 555 16.32 -4.04 9.29
CA LYS A 555 15.05 -3.66 9.91
C LYS A 555 14.11 -4.88 9.95
N PRO A 556 13.04 -4.85 10.75
CA PRO A 556 12.07 -5.96 10.83
C PRO A 556 11.54 -6.37 9.46
N MET A 557 11.50 -7.67 9.20
CA MET A 557 10.92 -8.24 7.98
C MET A 557 9.43 -7.93 7.87
N THR A 558 8.95 -7.64 6.66
CA THR A 558 7.52 -7.49 6.38
C THR A 558 7.09 -8.43 5.27
N MET A 559 5.80 -8.72 5.17
CA MET A 559 5.29 -9.59 4.10
C MET A 559 3.89 -9.23 3.64
N ARG A 560 3.53 -9.72 2.46
CA ARG A 560 2.20 -9.66 1.85
C ARG A 560 1.79 -11.05 1.42
N LEU A 561 0.62 -11.53 1.85
CA LEU A 561 0.07 -12.81 1.39
C LEU A 561 -0.53 -12.66 -0.01
N LEU A 562 -0.38 -13.70 -0.85
CA LEU A 562 -0.94 -13.80 -2.19
C LEU A 562 -1.94 -14.96 -2.25
N SER A 563 -2.97 -14.85 -3.09
CA SER A 563 -4.05 -15.84 -3.15
C SER A 563 -3.63 -17.21 -3.69
N ASN A 564 -2.46 -17.28 -4.34
CA ASN A 564 -1.88 -18.48 -4.93
C ASN A 564 -1.07 -19.33 -3.92
N GLY A 565 -1.17 -19.04 -2.62
CA GLY A 565 -0.39 -19.76 -1.59
C GLY A 565 1.06 -19.28 -1.47
N ARG A 566 1.40 -18.15 -2.08
CA ARG A 566 2.71 -17.51 -1.98
C ARG A 566 2.63 -16.25 -1.12
N ALA A 567 3.79 -15.68 -0.81
CA ALA A 567 3.90 -14.39 -0.16
C ALA A 567 5.04 -13.58 -0.76
N ILE A 568 4.88 -12.26 -0.81
CA ILE A 568 5.99 -11.34 -1.05
C ILE A 568 6.59 -10.99 0.31
N VAL A 569 7.86 -11.29 0.51
CA VAL A 569 8.62 -11.02 1.72
C VAL A 569 9.64 -9.93 1.43
N TRP A 570 9.64 -8.88 2.24
CA TRP A 570 10.61 -7.79 2.15
C TRP A 570 11.68 -7.93 3.22
N ILE A 571 12.93 -7.96 2.76
CA ILE A 571 14.14 -7.88 3.57
C ILE A 571 14.62 -6.44 3.54
N HIS A 572 14.49 -5.75 4.66
CA HIS A 572 14.84 -4.35 4.80
C HIS A 572 16.25 -4.22 5.36
N LEU A 573 17.19 -3.76 4.55
CA LEU A 573 18.57 -3.53 4.90
C LEU A 573 18.73 -2.06 5.35
N GLN A 574 19.07 -1.85 6.62
CA GLN A 574 19.32 -0.51 7.14
C GLN A 574 20.62 0.05 6.61
N GLU A 575 21.71 -0.69 6.76
CA GLU A 575 23.04 -0.30 6.32
C GLU A 575 23.92 -1.54 6.20
N GLY A 576 25.00 -1.46 5.43
CA GLY A 576 25.92 -2.57 5.30
C GLY A 576 26.91 -2.40 4.17
N PHE A 577 27.56 -3.50 3.81
CA PHE A 577 28.41 -3.57 2.64
C PHE A 577 28.30 -4.90 1.92
N LEU A 578 28.68 -4.89 0.64
CA LEU A 578 28.85 -6.09 -0.18
C LEU A 578 30.11 -5.99 -1.03
N ARG A 579 30.65 -7.13 -1.46
CA ARG A 579 31.59 -7.24 -2.57
C ARG A 579 30.86 -7.79 -3.80
N THR A 580 31.27 -7.38 -4.99
CA THR A 580 30.69 -7.90 -6.22
C THR A 580 31.08 -9.37 -6.44
N LEU A 581 30.27 -10.07 -7.23
CA LEU A 581 30.53 -11.46 -7.59
C LEU A 581 31.42 -11.54 -8.83
N ARG A 582 32.09 -12.68 -9.01
CA ARG A 582 32.73 -13.08 -10.26
C ARG A 582 32.21 -14.45 -10.64
N ASN A 583 31.60 -14.58 -11.82
CA ASN A 583 30.95 -15.82 -12.27
C ASN A 583 29.93 -16.34 -11.24
N TRP A 584 29.10 -15.45 -10.67
CA TRP A 584 28.10 -15.78 -9.64
C TRP A 584 28.66 -16.32 -8.31
N LEU A 585 29.98 -16.20 -8.09
CA LEU A 585 30.65 -16.62 -6.86
C LEU A 585 31.25 -15.42 -6.12
N PRO A 586 31.37 -15.49 -4.78
CA PRO A 586 32.04 -14.46 -3.98
C PRO A 586 33.48 -14.21 -4.49
N TRP A 587 33.83 -12.94 -4.70
CA TRP A 587 35.14 -12.55 -5.23
C TRP A 587 35.87 -11.64 -4.24
N SER A 588 36.96 -12.15 -3.67
CA SER A 588 37.70 -11.49 -2.57
C SER A 588 38.38 -10.19 -3.01
N GLU A 589 38.78 -10.10 -4.27
CA GLU A 589 39.35 -8.89 -4.87
C GLU A 589 38.25 -7.91 -5.35
N GLY A 590 36.98 -8.28 -5.23
CA GLY A 590 35.85 -7.44 -5.58
C GLY A 590 35.80 -6.17 -4.74
N THR A 591 35.41 -5.05 -5.35
CA THR A 591 35.37 -3.76 -4.68
C THR A 591 34.28 -3.77 -3.60
N LYS A 592 34.64 -3.33 -2.40
CA LYS A 592 33.70 -3.21 -1.28
C LYS A 592 32.79 -2.00 -1.51
N TYR A 593 31.49 -2.24 -1.60
CA TYR A 593 30.46 -1.23 -1.77
C TYR A 593 29.61 -1.13 -0.51
N SER A 594 29.45 0.08 0.03
CA SER A 594 28.57 0.32 1.19
C SER A 594 27.19 0.77 0.70
N PHE A 595 26.15 0.28 1.34
CA PHE A 595 24.76 0.63 1.02
C PHE A 595 24.01 1.06 2.29
N GLU A 596 22.90 1.79 2.09
CA GLU A 596 22.01 2.25 3.14
C GLU A 596 20.56 2.19 2.62
N ASP A 597 19.62 1.83 3.50
CA ASP A 597 18.17 1.83 3.26
C ASP A 597 17.72 1.09 1.99
N TRP A 598 18.31 -0.08 1.74
CA TRP A 598 17.87 -0.98 0.68
C TRP A 598 16.71 -1.87 1.15
N SER A 599 15.80 -2.21 0.23
CA SER A 599 14.72 -3.16 0.50
C SER A 599 14.65 -4.16 -0.64
N LEU A 600 14.69 -5.45 -0.34
CA LEU A 600 14.61 -6.51 -1.34
C LEU A 600 13.34 -7.30 -1.14
N ALA A 601 12.55 -7.41 -2.20
CA ALA A 601 11.34 -8.21 -2.20
C ALA A 601 11.60 -9.58 -2.84
N PHE A 602 11.07 -10.63 -2.21
CA PHE A 602 11.12 -12.01 -2.70
C PHE A 602 9.74 -12.63 -2.65
N GLU A 603 9.30 -13.26 -3.74
CA GLU A 603 8.11 -14.10 -3.72
C GLU A 603 8.51 -15.52 -3.28
N VAL A 604 7.86 -16.01 -2.23
CA VAL A 604 8.15 -17.31 -1.59
C VAL A 604 6.88 -18.11 -1.44
N ASP A 605 6.97 -19.42 -1.57
CA ASP A 605 5.87 -20.34 -1.28
C ASP A 605 5.63 -20.43 0.22
N ILE A 606 4.36 -20.58 0.61
CA ILE A 606 3.99 -21.00 1.95
C ILE A 606 3.79 -22.52 1.89
N LYS A 607 4.34 -23.26 2.86
CA LYS A 607 4.25 -24.72 2.93
C LYS A 607 3.91 -25.19 4.34
N MET A 608 3.44 -26.43 4.43
CA MET A 608 3.23 -27.13 5.70
C MET A 608 3.99 -28.45 5.70
N CYS A 609 4.77 -28.72 6.75
CA CYS A 609 5.55 -29.95 6.92
C CYS A 609 5.36 -30.55 8.31
N ASP A 610 5.76 -31.82 8.48
CA ASP A 610 5.88 -32.43 9.79
C ASP A 610 7.17 -31.99 10.48
N HIS A 611 7.21 -31.96 11.82
CA HIS A 611 8.41 -31.57 12.59
C HIS A 611 9.64 -32.42 12.24
N ALA A 612 9.43 -33.71 11.96
CA ALA A 612 10.49 -34.64 11.57
C ALA A 612 11.12 -34.31 10.21
N GLU A 613 10.44 -33.50 9.37
CA GLU A 613 10.93 -33.07 8.07
C GLU A 613 11.83 -31.83 8.16
N LEU A 614 12.00 -31.22 9.34
CA LEU A 614 12.86 -30.04 9.54
C LEU A 614 14.34 -30.41 9.74
N HIS A 615 14.95 -31.13 8.81
CA HIS A 615 16.32 -31.67 8.96
C HIS A 615 17.44 -30.62 8.89
N GLU A 616 17.15 -29.39 8.45
CA GLU A 616 18.14 -28.33 8.19
C GLU A 616 18.27 -27.31 9.31
N MET A 617 17.66 -27.58 10.45
CA MET A 617 17.69 -26.67 11.61
C MET A 617 19.01 -26.80 12.37
N ALA A 618 19.53 -25.68 12.85
CA ALA A 618 20.71 -25.67 13.70
C ALA A 618 20.41 -26.34 15.05
N SER A 619 21.40 -27.02 15.66
CA SER A 619 21.20 -27.77 16.91
C SER A 619 20.64 -26.92 18.05
N TRP A 620 21.06 -25.65 18.14
CA TRP A 620 20.57 -24.74 19.17
C TRP A 620 19.09 -24.36 18.97
N TRP A 621 18.58 -24.36 17.73
CA TRP A 621 17.17 -24.11 17.47
C TRP A 621 16.32 -25.20 18.10
N TYR A 622 16.73 -26.47 17.96
CA TYR A 622 16.06 -27.59 18.63
C TYR A 622 16.02 -27.38 20.16
N THR A 623 17.13 -27.00 20.79
CA THR A 623 17.14 -26.70 22.23
C THR A 623 16.19 -25.55 22.60
N LYS A 624 16.10 -24.51 21.77
CA LYS A 624 15.19 -23.38 21.96
C LYS A 624 13.73 -23.81 21.78
N PHE A 625 13.46 -24.63 20.77
CA PHE A 625 12.15 -25.22 20.51
C PHE A 625 11.71 -26.13 21.64
N GLU A 626 12.60 -26.94 22.20
CA GLU A 626 12.33 -27.76 23.40
C GLU A 626 11.92 -26.90 24.62
N GLY A 627 12.46 -25.68 24.70
CA GLY A 627 12.08 -24.68 25.70
C GLY A 627 10.75 -23.97 25.43
N SER A 628 10.17 -24.09 24.24
CA SER A 628 8.93 -23.41 23.84
C SER A 628 7.70 -23.98 24.53
N VAL A 629 6.60 -23.21 24.53
CA VAL A 629 5.32 -23.66 25.09
C VAL A 629 4.79 -24.87 24.31
N ALA A 630 4.86 -24.83 22.97
CA ALA A 630 4.40 -25.90 22.10
C ALA A 630 5.09 -27.24 22.41
N TYR A 631 6.43 -27.25 22.53
CA TYR A 631 7.15 -28.48 22.80
C TYR A 631 6.92 -29.00 24.23
N LYS A 632 6.95 -28.12 25.23
CA LYS A 632 6.69 -28.51 26.62
C LYS A 632 5.35 -29.20 26.80
N GLU A 633 4.35 -28.77 26.04
CA GLU A 633 3.00 -29.30 26.12
C GLU A 633 2.76 -30.52 25.22
N HIS A 634 3.45 -30.61 24.09
CA HIS A 634 3.11 -31.60 23.04
C HIS A 634 4.31 -32.39 22.50
N GLY A 635 5.51 -31.86 22.55
CA GLY A 635 6.71 -32.43 21.91
C GLY A 635 7.20 -33.74 22.52
N THR A 636 6.92 -33.97 23.81
CA THR A 636 7.30 -35.21 24.52
C THR A 636 6.32 -36.36 24.31
N TYR A 637 5.18 -36.12 23.66
CA TYR A 637 4.12 -37.11 23.50
C TYR A 637 4.17 -37.78 22.14
N SER A 638 4.13 -39.12 22.13
CA SER A 638 4.17 -39.92 20.89
C SER A 638 2.80 -40.07 20.21
N ASP A 639 1.71 -39.72 20.91
CA ASP A 639 0.32 -39.83 20.47
C ASP A 639 -0.11 -38.70 19.50
N ARG A 640 0.78 -37.74 19.23
CA ARG A 640 0.59 -36.61 18.32
C ARG A 640 1.84 -36.31 17.51
N VAL A 641 1.69 -35.49 16.47
CA VAL A 641 2.77 -34.91 15.65
C VAL A 641 2.65 -33.40 15.69
N LEU A 642 3.76 -32.69 15.62
CA LEU A 642 3.76 -31.25 15.42
C LEU A 642 3.92 -30.98 13.91
N LYS A 643 2.98 -30.23 13.33
CA LYS A 643 3.07 -29.71 11.96
C LYS A 643 3.46 -28.24 11.99
N HIS A 644 4.22 -27.79 11.00
CA HIS A 644 4.70 -26.41 10.90
C HIS A 644 4.24 -25.78 9.59
N ILE A 645 3.71 -24.57 9.66
CA ILE A 645 3.51 -23.71 8.50
C ILE A 645 4.69 -22.75 8.42
N TYR A 646 5.32 -22.66 7.26
CA TYR A 646 6.57 -21.92 7.09
C TYR A 646 6.67 -21.25 5.71
N LEU A 647 7.54 -20.25 5.64
CA LEU A 647 7.98 -19.62 4.38
C LEU A 647 9.10 -20.46 3.76
N ASP A 648 8.87 -21.00 2.57
CA ASP A 648 9.87 -21.80 1.86
C ASP A 648 10.84 -20.88 1.11
N PHE A 649 11.86 -20.40 1.81
CA PHE A 649 12.86 -19.52 1.20
C PHE A 649 13.69 -20.16 0.07
N ARG A 650 13.62 -21.49 -0.12
CA ARG A 650 14.25 -22.15 -1.28
C ARG A 650 13.54 -21.82 -2.58
N SER A 651 12.24 -21.57 -2.51
CA SER A 651 11.41 -21.12 -3.63
C SER A 651 11.52 -19.62 -3.92
N ALA A 652 12.40 -18.90 -3.21
CA ALA A 652 12.46 -17.44 -3.30
C ALA A 652 12.81 -16.94 -4.70
N GLU A 653 11.91 -16.16 -5.28
CA GLU A 653 12.08 -15.46 -6.54
C GLU A 653 12.23 -13.97 -6.27
N PHE A 654 13.34 -13.38 -6.72
CA PHE A 654 13.57 -11.95 -6.52
C PHE A 654 12.58 -11.11 -7.34
N VAL A 655 11.92 -10.15 -6.68
CA VAL A 655 10.90 -9.27 -7.28
C VAL A 655 11.44 -7.84 -7.31
N HIS A 656 12.12 -7.51 -8.40
CA HIS A 656 12.74 -6.19 -8.56
C HIS A 656 11.71 -5.04 -8.54
N GLU A 657 10.47 -5.25 -9.02
CA GLU A 657 9.43 -4.21 -9.05
C GLU A 657 9.05 -3.67 -7.65
N PHE A 658 9.30 -4.46 -6.60
CA PHE A 658 9.00 -4.11 -5.22
C PHE A 658 10.26 -3.93 -4.37
N SER A 659 11.42 -3.90 -5.00
CA SER A 659 12.71 -3.68 -4.35
C SER A 659 13.17 -2.24 -4.55
N SER A 660 13.86 -1.67 -3.55
CA SER A 660 14.39 -0.31 -3.58
C SER A 660 15.89 -0.32 -3.28
N PHE A 661 16.65 0.41 -4.09
CA PHE A 661 18.11 0.50 -3.99
C PHE A 661 18.52 1.97 -3.87
N GLU A 662 18.22 2.59 -2.73
CA GLU A 662 18.51 4.00 -2.50
C GLU A 662 20.02 4.28 -2.69
N GLY A 663 20.35 5.39 -3.35
CA GLY A 663 21.74 5.80 -3.63
C GLY A 663 22.51 4.96 -4.66
N LEU A 664 22.01 3.79 -5.10
CA LEU A 664 22.73 2.89 -6.01
C LEU A 664 23.09 3.57 -7.34
N PHE A 665 22.12 4.29 -7.91
CA PHE A 665 22.24 4.96 -9.22
C PHE A 665 22.74 6.41 -9.12
N GLN A 666 23.03 6.90 -7.91
CA GLN A 666 23.58 8.25 -7.72
C GLN A 666 25.12 8.28 -7.82
N SER A 667 25.76 7.12 -7.61
CA SER A 667 27.20 6.98 -7.75
C SER A 667 27.63 6.95 -9.22
N TYR A 668 28.80 7.51 -9.57
CA TYR A 668 29.48 7.33 -10.87
C TYR A 668 29.95 5.88 -11.11
N ASP A 669 29.35 4.92 -10.42
CA ASP A 669 29.71 3.53 -10.50
C ASP A 669 29.19 2.93 -11.81
N LYS A 670 30.07 2.24 -12.50
CA LYS A 670 29.87 1.80 -13.88
C LYS A 670 28.95 0.58 -13.97
N ARG A 671 28.79 -0.20 -12.88
CA ARG A 671 28.00 -1.44 -12.90
C ARG A 671 27.13 -1.63 -11.65
N PRO A 672 26.05 -0.86 -11.49
CA PRO A 672 25.13 -1.04 -10.38
C PRO A 672 24.46 -2.43 -10.37
N ILE A 673 24.30 -3.08 -11.53
CA ILE A 673 23.76 -4.44 -11.64
C ILE A 673 24.61 -5.48 -10.91
N ASP A 674 25.95 -5.37 -10.96
CA ASP A 674 26.84 -6.34 -10.30
C ASP A 674 26.62 -6.34 -8.78
N LYS A 675 26.29 -5.18 -8.20
CA LYS A 675 25.96 -5.02 -6.79
C LYS A 675 24.58 -5.59 -6.46
N VAL A 676 23.60 -5.39 -7.33
CA VAL A 676 22.25 -5.96 -7.17
C VAL A 676 22.30 -7.48 -7.25
N GLN A 677 23.01 -8.04 -8.23
CA GLN A 677 23.21 -9.48 -8.34
C GLN A 677 23.94 -10.04 -7.12
N ALA A 678 24.96 -9.34 -6.61
CA ALA A 678 25.66 -9.71 -5.39
C ALA A 678 24.73 -9.74 -4.18
N ILE A 679 23.99 -8.66 -3.90
CA ILE A 679 23.08 -8.63 -2.74
C ILE A 679 21.98 -9.68 -2.84
N VAL A 680 21.38 -9.86 -4.02
CA VAL A 680 20.34 -10.88 -4.23
C VAL A 680 20.91 -12.27 -3.99
N THR A 681 22.13 -12.54 -4.45
CA THR A 681 22.83 -13.82 -4.22
C THR A 681 23.13 -14.03 -2.74
N TYR A 682 23.70 -13.03 -2.05
CA TYR A 682 23.99 -13.15 -0.61
C TYR A 682 22.74 -13.38 0.22
N ILE A 683 21.66 -12.66 -0.08
CA ILE A 683 20.40 -12.83 0.63
C ILE A 683 19.77 -14.20 0.32
N LYS A 684 19.61 -14.53 -0.97
CA LYS A 684 18.90 -15.74 -1.41
C LYS A 684 19.65 -17.03 -1.07
N ASN A 685 20.97 -17.06 -1.30
CA ASN A 685 21.75 -18.29 -1.21
C ASN A 685 22.44 -18.49 0.14
N HIS A 686 22.52 -17.46 0.99
CA HIS A 686 23.25 -17.57 2.26
C HIS A 686 22.43 -17.06 3.45
N TYR A 687 21.87 -15.85 3.38
CA TYR A 687 21.08 -15.32 4.49
C TYR A 687 19.80 -16.13 4.73
N PHE A 688 19.10 -16.52 3.67
CA PHE A 688 17.89 -17.35 3.79
C PHE A 688 18.17 -18.74 4.36
N GLU A 689 19.34 -19.33 4.09
CA GLU A 689 19.76 -20.56 4.77
C GLU A 689 19.97 -20.32 6.27
N GLN A 690 20.55 -19.18 6.66
CA GLN A 690 20.67 -18.80 8.07
C GLN A 690 19.31 -18.60 8.74
N ILE A 691 18.38 -17.88 8.09
CA ILE A 691 17.02 -17.66 8.61
C ILE A 691 16.23 -18.97 8.73
N THR A 692 16.41 -19.86 7.75
CA THR A 692 15.80 -21.19 7.75
C THR A 692 16.37 -22.04 8.89
N SER A 693 17.69 -22.17 8.99
CA SER A 693 18.36 -22.96 10.04
C SER A 693 18.13 -22.42 11.47
N SER A 694 17.90 -21.11 11.62
CA SER A 694 17.47 -20.48 12.87
C SER A 694 15.97 -20.69 13.19
N GLY A 695 15.20 -21.30 12.29
CA GLY A 695 13.77 -21.54 12.44
C GLY A 695 12.88 -20.29 12.37
N TYR A 696 13.42 -19.14 11.96
CA TYR A 696 12.66 -17.88 11.84
C TYR A 696 11.66 -17.88 10.68
N HIS A 697 11.84 -18.79 9.72
CA HIS A 697 10.90 -19.04 8.62
C HIS A 697 9.58 -19.71 9.05
N ILE A 698 9.50 -20.29 10.27
CA ILE A 698 8.31 -20.97 10.78
C ILE A 698 7.32 -19.92 11.29
N LEU A 699 6.13 -19.89 10.68
CA LEU A 699 5.04 -18.99 11.06
C LEU A 699 4.26 -19.57 12.24
N ASN A 700 3.83 -20.83 12.13
CA ASN A 700 2.96 -21.47 13.12
C ASN A 700 3.30 -22.95 13.33
N THR A 701 3.13 -23.43 14.57
CA THR A 701 3.24 -24.85 14.95
C THR A 701 1.89 -25.36 15.44
N ILE A 702 1.45 -26.52 14.95
CA ILE A 702 0.13 -27.11 15.22
C ILE A 702 0.26 -28.57 15.68
N PRO A 703 -0.25 -28.94 16.87
CA PRO A 703 -0.33 -30.34 17.30
C PRO A 703 -1.47 -31.09 16.59
N VAL A 704 -1.19 -32.28 16.08
CA VAL A 704 -2.14 -33.16 15.39
C VAL A 704 -2.08 -34.56 15.99
N TRP A 705 -3.20 -35.03 16.54
CA TRP A 705 -3.31 -36.31 17.22
C TRP A 705 -3.40 -37.48 16.23
N LYS A 706 -2.67 -38.56 16.54
CA LYS A 706 -2.61 -39.77 15.73
C LYS A 706 -3.77 -40.71 16.04
N THR A 707 -4.19 -41.49 15.05
CA THR A 707 -5.21 -42.53 15.19
C THR A 707 -4.89 -43.46 16.36
N GLY A 708 -5.90 -43.77 17.19
CA GLY A 708 -5.75 -44.62 18.39
C GLY A 708 -5.43 -43.85 19.68
N SER A 709 -5.21 -42.54 19.61
CA SER A 709 -5.10 -41.67 20.79
C SER A 709 -6.47 -41.18 21.28
N THR A 710 -6.51 -40.58 22.47
CA THR A 710 -7.70 -39.93 23.05
C THR A 710 -7.47 -38.42 23.13
N PRO A 711 -7.66 -37.67 22.02
CA PRO A 711 -7.44 -36.23 22.02
C PRO A 711 -8.43 -35.51 22.96
N PRO A 712 -8.09 -34.30 23.44
CA PRO A 712 -9.07 -33.40 24.02
C PRO A 712 -10.17 -33.06 22.99
N SER A 713 -11.31 -32.55 23.44
CA SER A 713 -12.47 -32.24 22.57
C SER A 713 -12.13 -31.28 21.42
N TYR A 714 -11.19 -30.37 21.65
CA TYR A 714 -10.68 -29.41 20.69
C TYR A 714 -9.41 -29.88 19.96
N GLY A 715 -8.92 -31.09 20.24
CA GLY A 715 -7.69 -31.63 19.68
C GLY A 715 -7.84 -32.01 18.20
N LEU A 716 -7.00 -31.42 17.35
CA LEU A 716 -7.04 -31.63 15.91
C LEU A 716 -6.50 -33.01 15.54
N THR A 717 -7.25 -33.73 14.72
CA THR A 717 -6.89 -35.08 14.22
C THR A 717 -6.61 -35.09 12.73
N SER A 718 -7.10 -34.07 12.01
CA SER A 718 -6.78 -33.79 10.62
C SER A 718 -6.74 -32.28 10.41
N ILE A 719 -5.85 -31.82 9.54
CA ILE A 719 -5.64 -30.39 9.27
C ILE A 719 -5.22 -30.18 7.81
N THR A 720 -5.69 -29.09 7.23
CA THR A 720 -5.14 -28.46 6.02
C THR A 720 -5.10 -26.95 6.20
N TYR A 721 -4.42 -26.25 5.29
CA TYR A 721 -4.41 -24.79 5.25
C TYR A 721 -4.48 -24.28 3.80
N HIS A 722 -4.88 -23.03 3.63
CA HIS A 722 -4.69 -22.28 2.39
C HIS A 722 -4.71 -20.76 2.67
N VAL A 723 -4.35 -19.96 1.69
CA VAL A 723 -4.53 -18.50 1.76
C VAL A 723 -5.97 -18.17 1.35
N TYR A 724 -6.72 -17.54 2.25
CA TYR A 724 -8.12 -17.22 2.09
C TYR A 724 -8.31 -15.74 1.82
N CYS A 725 -8.99 -15.42 0.73
CA CYS A 725 -9.31 -14.06 0.32
C CYS A 725 -10.52 -14.03 -0.63
N LYS A 726 -11.17 -12.87 -0.69
CA LYS A 726 -12.34 -12.64 -1.54
C LYS A 726 -12.01 -12.57 -3.03
N HIS A 727 -10.83 -12.02 -3.32
CA HIS A 727 -10.38 -11.69 -4.67
C HIS A 727 -9.09 -12.44 -4.98
N VAL A 728 -8.83 -12.67 -6.27
CA VAL A 728 -7.55 -13.22 -6.71
C VAL A 728 -6.50 -12.11 -6.59
N LEU A 729 -5.57 -12.31 -5.66
CA LEU A 729 -4.52 -11.37 -5.29
C LEU A 729 -3.19 -11.90 -5.79
N GLU A 730 -2.75 -11.34 -6.89
CA GLU A 730 -1.48 -11.65 -7.54
C GLU A 730 -0.49 -10.51 -7.36
N ARG A 731 0.77 -10.77 -7.71
CA ARG A 731 1.87 -9.80 -7.67
C ARG A 731 1.52 -8.46 -8.31
N HIS A 732 0.73 -8.44 -9.39
CA HIS A 732 0.42 -7.22 -10.13
C HIS A 732 -0.92 -6.58 -9.75
N THR A 733 -1.77 -7.29 -8.98
CA THR A 733 -3.13 -6.83 -8.70
C THR A 733 -3.33 -6.44 -7.24
N TRP A 734 -2.50 -6.92 -6.30
CA TRP A 734 -2.71 -6.73 -4.85
C TRP A 734 -2.87 -5.28 -4.41
N GLY A 735 -2.36 -4.35 -5.21
CA GLY A 735 -2.42 -2.93 -4.99
C GLY A 735 -3.74 -2.23 -5.13
N ALA A 736 -4.62 -2.78 -5.97
CA ALA A 736 -5.95 -2.23 -6.19
C ALA A 736 -6.90 -2.51 -5.02
N PHE A 737 -6.48 -3.28 -4.01
CA PHE A 737 -7.36 -3.79 -2.97
C PHE A 737 -7.21 -3.07 -1.65
N SER A 738 -8.36 -2.88 -1.00
CA SER A 738 -8.43 -2.25 0.32
C SER A 738 -7.75 -3.11 1.38
N LYS A 739 -7.37 -2.49 2.51
CA LYS A 739 -6.92 -3.27 3.68
C LYS A 739 -7.98 -4.25 4.17
N ALA A 740 -9.28 -3.94 4.02
CA ALA A 740 -10.36 -4.81 4.48
C ALA A 740 -10.41 -6.15 3.73
N ASP A 741 -9.87 -6.21 2.51
CA ASP A 741 -9.78 -7.42 1.68
C ASP A 741 -8.43 -8.14 1.82
N GLU A 742 -7.70 -7.88 2.92
CA GLU A 742 -6.39 -8.48 3.17
C GLU A 742 -6.48 -10.02 3.28
N PRO A 743 -5.66 -10.77 2.52
CA PRO A 743 -5.61 -12.22 2.58
C PRO A 743 -5.13 -12.71 3.95
N VAL A 744 -5.58 -13.91 4.32
CA VAL A 744 -5.30 -14.54 5.62
C VAL A 744 -4.85 -15.97 5.42
N ILE A 745 -4.00 -16.51 6.30
CA ILE A 745 -3.76 -17.95 6.32
C ILE A 745 -4.89 -18.58 7.11
N ILE A 746 -5.68 -19.46 6.50
CA ILE A 746 -6.76 -20.17 7.19
C ILE A 746 -6.37 -21.63 7.44
N LEU A 747 -6.51 -22.07 8.67
CA LEU A 747 -6.33 -23.44 9.13
C LEU A 747 -7.69 -24.08 9.25
N LEU A 748 -7.85 -25.25 8.64
CA LEU A 748 -9.09 -26.01 8.64
C LEU A 748 -8.83 -27.34 9.33
N GLY A 749 -9.55 -27.59 10.42
CA GLY A 749 -9.28 -28.71 11.32
C GLY A 749 -10.51 -29.58 11.60
N MET A 750 -10.25 -30.88 11.78
CA MET A 750 -11.24 -31.88 12.20
C MET A 750 -10.86 -32.51 13.53
N THR A 751 -11.84 -32.82 14.36
CA THR A 751 -11.67 -33.54 15.63
C THR A 751 -12.25 -34.95 15.53
N GLY A 752 -11.92 -35.82 16.50
CA GLY A 752 -12.49 -37.18 16.57
C GLY A 752 -12.15 -38.09 15.39
N PHE A 753 -11.02 -37.87 14.73
CA PHE A 753 -10.53 -38.63 13.56
C PHE A 753 -11.47 -38.59 12.36
N ARG A 754 -12.26 -37.51 12.24
CA ARG A 754 -13.08 -37.28 11.05
C ARG A 754 -12.23 -36.86 9.86
N PRO A 755 -12.60 -37.29 8.63
CA PRO A 755 -11.94 -36.82 7.43
C PRO A 755 -12.26 -35.34 7.17
N LEU A 756 -11.36 -34.65 6.48
CA LEU A 756 -11.59 -33.29 6.02
C LEU A 756 -12.76 -33.27 5.01
N PRO A 757 -13.77 -32.41 5.20
CA PRO A 757 -14.90 -32.30 4.25
C PRO A 757 -14.47 -31.71 2.91
N SER A 758 -13.49 -30.81 2.92
CA SER A 758 -12.90 -30.14 1.76
C SER A 758 -11.44 -29.76 2.08
N LEU A 759 -10.65 -29.48 1.04
CA LEU A 759 -9.29 -28.92 1.20
C LEU A 759 -9.29 -27.39 1.31
N THR A 760 -10.36 -26.73 0.85
CA THR A 760 -10.51 -25.28 0.83
C THR A 760 -11.83 -24.85 1.46
N LEU A 761 -11.87 -23.62 1.97
CA LEU A 761 -13.06 -23.01 2.52
C LEU A 761 -13.65 -22.05 1.49
N LYS A 762 -14.95 -22.14 1.24
CA LYS A 762 -15.63 -21.17 0.36
C LYS A 762 -15.65 -19.79 0.99
N PHE A 763 -15.53 -18.75 0.16
CA PHE A 763 -15.60 -17.39 0.67
C PHE A 763 -16.99 -17.08 1.26
N SER A 764 -17.03 -16.65 2.51
CA SER A 764 -18.26 -16.33 3.26
C SER A 764 -18.16 -14.93 3.89
N THR A 765 -17.05 -14.61 4.53
CA THR A 765 -16.76 -13.31 5.12
C THR A 765 -15.25 -13.14 5.36
N ASN A 766 -14.80 -11.93 5.65
CA ASN A 766 -13.43 -11.68 6.08
C ASN A 766 -13.24 -12.18 7.52
N TRP A 767 -12.36 -13.14 7.76
CA TRP A 767 -12.14 -13.77 9.08
C TRP A 767 -11.31 -12.93 10.07
N ILE A 768 -11.13 -11.64 9.82
CA ILE A 768 -10.34 -10.74 10.67
C ILE A 768 -11.16 -9.49 10.96
N ALA A 769 -11.44 -9.24 12.23
CA ALA A 769 -11.91 -7.94 12.67
C ALA A 769 -10.70 -7.00 12.77
N GLN A 770 -10.63 -6.01 11.88
CA GLN A 770 -9.59 -4.99 11.94
C GLN A 770 -9.85 -4.09 13.15
N ALA A 771 -8.86 -3.97 14.03
CA ALA A 771 -8.90 -3.00 15.10
C ALA A 771 -8.59 -1.62 14.51
N ILE A 772 -9.35 -0.59 14.90
CA ILE A 772 -9.09 0.80 14.48
C ILE A 772 -7.69 1.23 14.97
N LYS A 773 -7.29 0.72 16.15
CA LYS A 773 -5.98 0.88 16.78
C LYS A 773 -5.48 -0.52 17.17
N GLY A 774 -4.34 -0.94 16.63
CA GLY A 774 -3.69 -2.20 17.00
C GLY A 774 -3.68 -3.28 15.91
N VAL A 775 -2.94 -4.35 16.17
CA VAL A 775 -2.77 -5.50 15.28
C VAL A 775 -3.83 -6.54 15.61
N SER A 776 -4.65 -6.92 14.63
CA SER A 776 -5.47 -8.12 14.74
C SER A 776 -4.60 -9.32 14.42
N TYR A 777 -4.42 -10.28 15.32
CA TYR A 777 -3.57 -11.46 15.09
C TYR A 777 -4.31 -12.59 14.36
N GLY A 778 -5.64 -12.57 14.43
CA GLY A 778 -6.45 -13.63 13.87
C GLY A 778 -7.68 -13.96 14.70
N THR A 779 -8.34 -15.03 14.31
CA THR A 779 -9.58 -15.50 14.93
C THR A 779 -9.58 -17.02 14.98
N VAL A 780 -10.35 -17.60 15.89
CA VAL A 780 -10.61 -19.04 15.92
C VAL A 780 -12.10 -19.28 16.16
N SER A 781 -12.65 -20.26 15.46
CA SER A 781 -14.03 -20.69 15.61
C SER A 781 -14.11 -22.20 15.83
N LEU A 782 -14.99 -22.62 16.73
CA LEU A 782 -15.33 -24.00 17.04
C LEU A 782 -16.78 -24.26 16.63
N SER A 783 -17.00 -25.34 15.89
CA SER A 783 -18.33 -25.65 15.38
C SER A 783 -19.34 -25.93 16.51
N LYS A 784 -20.59 -25.57 16.25
CA LYS A 784 -21.74 -25.89 17.11
C LYS A 784 -21.77 -27.37 17.48
N ARG A 785 -21.52 -28.26 16.52
CA ARG A 785 -21.52 -29.71 16.75
C ARG A 785 -20.52 -30.09 17.84
N VAL A 786 -19.25 -29.70 17.66
CA VAL A 786 -18.15 -30.15 18.52
C VAL A 786 -18.24 -29.53 19.91
N PHE A 787 -18.49 -28.23 20.00
CA PHE A 787 -18.48 -27.56 21.29
C PHE A 787 -19.88 -27.50 21.93
N MET A 788 -20.85 -26.94 21.22
CA MET A 788 -22.17 -26.68 21.79
C MET A 788 -22.97 -27.97 22.02
N GLU A 789 -23.09 -28.83 21.01
CA GLU A 789 -23.95 -30.04 21.08
C GLU A 789 -23.27 -31.19 21.81
N GLU A 790 -22.05 -31.58 21.39
CA GLU A 790 -21.37 -32.75 21.94
C GLU A 790 -20.85 -32.52 23.38
N ARG A 791 -20.51 -31.27 23.74
CA ARG A 791 -19.89 -30.94 25.05
C ARG A 791 -20.82 -30.14 25.95
N LEU A 792 -21.07 -28.88 25.62
CA LEU A 792 -21.73 -27.94 26.54
C LEU A 792 -23.15 -28.39 26.90
N LEU A 793 -24.00 -28.71 25.91
CA LEU A 793 -25.37 -29.16 26.16
C LEU A 793 -25.41 -30.52 26.87
N THR A 794 -24.48 -31.43 26.56
CA THR A 794 -24.36 -32.74 27.23
C THR A 794 -24.05 -32.57 28.72
N LEU A 795 -23.10 -31.69 29.07
CA LEU A 795 -22.78 -31.40 30.47
C LEU A 795 -23.96 -30.72 31.17
N LEU A 796 -24.59 -29.73 30.53
CA LEU A 796 -25.76 -29.04 31.08
C LEU A 796 -26.99 -29.96 31.21
N ALA A 797 -27.11 -31.02 30.43
CA ALA A 797 -28.20 -31.99 30.56
C ALA A 797 -28.15 -32.76 31.89
N ARG A 798 -26.97 -32.85 32.54
CA ARG A 798 -26.85 -33.42 33.89
C ARG A 798 -27.60 -32.58 34.92
N ILE A 799 -27.62 -31.26 34.76
CA ILE A 799 -28.40 -30.36 35.62
C ILE A 799 -29.89 -30.65 35.48
N ASN A 800 -30.37 -30.90 34.25
CA ASN A 800 -31.75 -31.32 34.05
C ASN A 800 -32.04 -32.61 34.81
N ALA A 801 -31.15 -33.60 34.76
CA ALA A 801 -31.35 -34.85 35.50
C ALA A 801 -31.36 -34.65 37.04
N LEU A 802 -30.53 -33.74 37.57
CA LEU A 802 -30.44 -33.45 39.00
C LEU A 802 -31.61 -32.62 39.53
N THR A 803 -32.21 -31.77 38.69
CA THR A 803 -33.29 -30.84 39.08
C THR A 803 -34.69 -31.32 38.68
N THR A 804 -34.78 -32.36 37.84
CA THR A 804 -36.06 -32.96 37.45
C THR A 804 -36.62 -33.84 38.55
N ILE A 805 -37.77 -33.44 39.07
CA ILE A 805 -38.46 -34.16 40.14
C ILE A 805 -39.39 -35.21 39.54
N VAL A 806 -39.31 -36.42 40.08
CA VAL A 806 -40.12 -37.56 39.68
C VAL A 806 -40.80 -38.13 40.93
N PRO A 807 -42.13 -38.31 40.93
CA PRO A 807 -42.82 -38.94 42.06
C PRO A 807 -42.53 -40.45 42.09
N LEU A 808 -42.33 -40.98 43.31
CA LEU A 808 -42.29 -42.40 43.62
C LEU A 808 -43.54 -42.76 44.43
N PHE A 809 -44.19 -43.85 44.05
CA PHE A 809 -45.38 -44.31 44.75
C PHE A 809 -45.02 -45.34 45.80
N ALA A 810 -45.26 -45.00 47.07
CA ALA A 810 -45.09 -45.90 48.21
C ALA A 810 -46.42 -46.47 48.75
N GLY A 811 -47.56 -46.13 48.13
CA GLY A 811 -48.90 -46.58 48.56
C GLY A 811 -49.59 -45.69 49.59
N VAL A 812 -50.69 -46.19 50.14
CA VAL A 812 -51.38 -45.63 51.31
C VAL A 812 -51.02 -46.48 52.51
N ASP A 813 -50.38 -45.89 53.52
CA ASP A 813 -49.94 -46.57 54.75
C ASP A 813 -50.69 -45.96 55.95
N ASN A 814 -51.35 -46.80 56.76
CA ASN A 814 -52.19 -46.37 57.89
C ASN A 814 -53.23 -45.27 57.57
N GLY A 815 -53.82 -45.31 56.37
CA GLY A 815 -54.81 -44.32 55.92
C GLY A 815 -54.22 -42.95 55.52
N ALA A 816 -52.90 -42.78 55.56
CA ALA A 816 -52.20 -41.62 55.06
C ALA A 816 -51.50 -41.96 53.73
N TRP A 817 -51.64 -41.06 52.75
CA TRP A 817 -50.95 -41.21 51.47
C TRP A 817 -49.46 -40.89 51.64
N ARG A 818 -48.59 -41.84 51.31
CA ARG A 818 -47.14 -41.67 51.39
C ARG A 818 -46.59 -41.38 50.00
N LEU A 819 -46.47 -40.10 49.68
CA LEU A 819 -45.76 -39.64 48.48
C LEU A 819 -44.27 -39.53 48.79
N GLU A 820 -43.44 -40.20 47.99
CA GLU A 820 -42.01 -39.99 47.97
C GLU A 820 -41.63 -39.27 46.66
N LEU A 821 -40.61 -38.42 46.71
CA LEU A 821 -40.06 -37.78 45.53
C LEU A 821 -38.64 -38.30 45.31
N THR A 822 -38.22 -38.37 44.07
CA THR A 822 -36.82 -38.58 43.68
C THR A 822 -36.44 -37.62 42.57
N THR A 823 -35.17 -37.56 42.22
CA THR A 823 -34.71 -36.85 41.03
C THR A 823 -34.53 -37.82 39.87
N TRP A 824 -34.57 -37.34 38.63
CA TRP A 824 -34.33 -38.16 37.46
C TRP A 824 -32.98 -38.88 37.52
N ALA A 825 -31.94 -38.21 38.03
CA ALA A 825 -30.61 -38.78 38.24
C ALA A 825 -30.58 -39.94 39.27
N LYS A 826 -31.46 -39.92 40.27
CA LYS A 826 -31.54 -40.94 41.33
C LYS A 826 -32.55 -42.07 41.01
N HIS A 827 -33.45 -41.86 40.07
CA HIS A 827 -34.51 -42.81 39.73
C HIS A 827 -33.94 -44.10 39.10
N GLU A 828 -34.36 -45.27 39.60
CA GLU A 828 -33.79 -46.57 39.22
C GLU A 828 -33.79 -46.85 37.70
N ILE A 829 -34.94 -46.60 37.05
CA ILE A 829 -35.12 -46.85 35.61
C ILE A 829 -34.71 -45.63 34.75
N ARG A 830 -34.95 -44.40 35.22
CA ARG A 830 -34.81 -43.20 34.40
C ARG A 830 -33.39 -42.62 34.41
N LYS A 831 -32.55 -42.95 35.41
CA LYS A 831 -31.17 -42.44 35.53
C LYS A 831 -30.29 -42.71 34.29
N SER A 832 -30.60 -43.74 33.50
CA SER A 832 -29.89 -44.07 32.26
C SER A 832 -30.42 -43.33 31.03
N ARG A 833 -31.54 -42.61 31.13
CA ARG A 833 -32.14 -41.83 30.03
C ARG A 833 -31.62 -40.40 30.07
N ALA A 834 -31.23 -39.88 28.90
CA ALA A 834 -30.70 -38.53 28.76
C ALA A 834 -31.78 -37.45 28.94
N CYS A 835 -31.45 -36.37 29.65
CA CYS A 835 -32.31 -35.19 29.84
C CYS A 835 -31.91 -34.06 28.87
N ASN A 836 -31.93 -34.37 27.58
CA ASN A 836 -31.39 -33.52 26.53
C ASN A 836 -32.17 -32.20 26.41
N TRP A 837 -31.42 -31.11 26.22
CA TRP A 837 -31.98 -29.80 25.92
C TRP A 837 -32.65 -29.78 24.55
N VAL A 838 -33.81 -29.13 24.46
CA VAL A 838 -34.54 -28.94 23.20
C VAL A 838 -34.46 -27.49 22.79
N ALA A 839 -33.98 -27.22 21.57
CA ALA A 839 -33.94 -25.87 21.03
C ALA A 839 -35.35 -25.29 20.90
N VAL A 840 -35.51 -24.02 21.23
CA VAL A 840 -36.77 -23.26 21.12
C VAL A 840 -36.51 -22.05 20.24
N GLN A 841 -37.52 -21.55 19.53
CA GLN A 841 -37.38 -20.29 18.82
C GLN A 841 -36.98 -19.19 19.81
N GLY A 842 -35.79 -18.62 19.60
CA GLY A 842 -35.29 -17.48 20.34
C GLY A 842 -35.78 -16.18 19.71
N GLU A 843 -35.97 -15.16 20.55
CA GLU A 843 -36.16 -13.78 20.10
C GLU A 843 -34.79 -13.11 19.86
N GLY A 844 -34.72 -12.25 18.85
CA GLY A 844 -33.57 -11.46 18.38
C GLY A 844 -32.23 -11.59 19.13
N GLY A 845 -31.32 -12.43 18.61
CA GLY A 845 -29.93 -12.48 19.07
C GLY A 845 -29.64 -13.43 20.23
N LEU A 846 -30.49 -14.43 20.46
CA LEU A 846 -30.33 -15.43 21.52
C LEU A 846 -30.58 -16.84 21.00
N LEU A 847 -29.74 -17.80 21.40
CA LEU A 847 -30.04 -19.22 21.32
C LEU A 847 -30.75 -19.63 22.61
N LYS A 848 -31.97 -20.15 22.49
CA LYS A 848 -32.78 -20.60 23.62
C LYS A 848 -32.98 -22.10 23.59
N TYR A 849 -32.77 -22.74 24.73
CA TYR A 849 -33.04 -24.15 24.93
C TYR A 849 -33.92 -24.33 26.16
N LYS A 850 -34.81 -25.32 26.10
CA LYS A 850 -35.66 -25.70 27.23
C LYS A 850 -35.57 -27.19 27.50
N TRP A 851 -35.72 -27.52 28.77
CA TRP A 851 -36.06 -28.86 29.23
C TRP A 851 -37.36 -28.74 30.02
N GLU A 852 -38.38 -29.50 29.61
CA GLU A 852 -39.66 -29.54 30.30
C GLU A 852 -40.05 -31.00 30.50
N HIS A 853 -40.23 -31.38 31.76
CA HIS A 853 -40.73 -32.70 32.13
C HIS A 853 -41.97 -32.53 33.01
N ARG A 854 -43.01 -33.31 32.72
CA ARG A 854 -44.26 -33.36 33.47
C ARG A 854 -44.59 -34.81 33.78
N ASP A 855 -44.84 -35.08 35.05
CA ASP A 855 -45.24 -36.40 35.54
C ASP A 855 -46.49 -36.27 36.39
N GLU A 856 -47.59 -36.87 35.94
CA GLU A 856 -48.90 -36.76 36.59
C GLU A 856 -49.41 -38.12 37.01
N TRP A 857 -49.74 -38.22 38.29
CA TRP A 857 -50.20 -39.43 38.93
C TRP A 857 -51.60 -39.19 39.45
N ASN A 858 -52.49 -40.11 39.11
CA ASN A 858 -53.85 -40.15 39.64
C ASN A 858 -54.02 -41.52 40.27
N TYR A 859 -54.21 -41.57 41.58
CA TYR A 859 -54.44 -42.81 42.32
C TYR A 859 -55.83 -42.77 42.94
N GLU A 860 -56.68 -43.69 42.51
CA GLU A 860 -58.02 -43.86 43.08
C GLU A 860 -57.96 -45.00 44.09
N HIS A 861 -58.36 -44.71 45.33
CA HIS A 861 -58.37 -45.67 46.42
C HIS A 861 -59.82 -45.97 46.83
N GLU A 862 -60.18 -47.24 46.80
CA GLU A 862 -61.39 -47.78 47.44
C GLU A 862 -60.96 -48.40 48.77
N GLY A 863 -61.26 -47.71 49.88
CA GLY A 863 -60.92 -48.13 51.23
C GLY A 863 -61.95 -49.09 51.84
N SER A 864 -61.55 -49.74 52.93
CA SER A 864 -62.42 -50.49 53.85
C SER A 864 -63.01 -49.57 54.92
N ASP A 865 -63.83 -50.08 55.87
CA ASP A 865 -64.60 -49.33 56.89
C ASP A 865 -63.81 -48.29 57.75
N HIS A 866 -62.49 -48.20 57.60
CA HIS A 866 -61.60 -47.27 58.31
C HIS A 866 -60.75 -46.36 57.41
N ILE A 867 -60.84 -46.46 56.08
CA ILE A 867 -60.09 -45.63 55.12
C ILE A 867 -61.06 -44.98 54.12
N THR A 868 -61.05 -43.65 54.02
CA THR A 868 -61.99 -42.92 53.15
C THR A 868 -61.67 -43.09 51.67
N ASN A 869 -62.69 -43.45 50.86
CA ASN A 869 -62.59 -43.44 49.40
C ASN A 869 -62.21 -42.06 48.89
N GLY A 870 -61.27 -42.02 47.94
CA GLY A 870 -60.91 -40.78 47.28
C GLY A 870 -59.83 -40.94 46.22
N ARG A 871 -59.63 -39.87 45.46
CA ARG A 871 -58.66 -39.75 44.40
C ARG A 871 -57.54 -38.82 44.84
N TYR A 872 -56.32 -39.32 44.86
CA TYR A 872 -55.10 -38.56 45.10
C TYR A 872 -54.45 -38.19 43.76
N THR A 873 -54.00 -36.95 43.63
CA THR A 873 -53.33 -36.45 42.43
C THR A 873 -51.99 -35.85 42.79
N THR A 874 -50.91 -36.28 42.12
CA THR A 874 -49.61 -35.60 42.15
C THR A 874 -49.28 -35.13 40.75
N SER A 875 -48.87 -33.88 40.60
CA SER A 875 -48.24 -33.37 39.37
C SER A 875 -46.87 -32.80 39.72
N CYS A 876 -45.83 -33.38 39.14
CA CYS A 876 -44.47 -32.87 39.19
C CYS A 876 -44.13 -32.25 37.84
N ILE A 877 -43.79 -30.96 37.82
CA ILE A 877 -43.41 -30.24 36.60
C ILE A 877 -42.05 -29.60 36.84
N THR A 878 -41.05 -29.96 36.04
CA THR A 878 -39.75 -29.29 36.01
C THR A 878 -39.57 -28.58 34.68
N LYS A 879 -39.20 -27.30 34.73
CA LYS A 879 -38.88 -26.46 33.57
C LYS A 879 -37.52 -25.80 33.78
N ASN A 880 -36.56 -26.14 32.94
CA ASN A 880 -35.26 -25.47 32.90
C ASN A 880 -35.09 -24.75 31.57
N TYR A 881 -34.41 -23.61 31.59
CA TYR A 881 -34.12 -22.79 30.43
C TYR A 881 -32.63 -22.43 30.39
N LEU A 882 -32.09 -22.44 29.18
CA LEU A 882 -30.73 -22.01 28.86
C LEU A 882 -30.83 -20.95 27.78
N GLU A 883 -30.22 -19.79 28.04
CA GLU A 883 -30.14 -18.69 27.08
C GLU A 883 -28.67 -18.33 26.82
N ILE A 884 -28.28 -18.30 25.55
CA ILE A 884 -26.92 -17.95 25.10
C ILE A 884 -27.01 -16.77 24.13
N PRO A 885 -26.38 -15.63 24.43
CA PRO A 885 -26.39 -14.48 23.52
C PRO A 885 -25.54 -14.74 22.28
N THR A 886 -26.07 -14.34 21.13
CA THR A 886 -25.38 -14.39 19.84
C THR A 886 -25.01 -13.02 19.29
N THR A 887 -25.36 -11.96 20.02
CA THR A 887 -24.97 -10.58 19.72
C THR A 887 -23.72 -10.23 20.49
N PHE A 888 -22.78 -9.56 19.83
CA PHE A 888 -21.58 -9.06 20.49
C PHE A 888 -21.93 -8.04 21.58
N ASN A 889 -21.61 -8.39 22.83
CA ASN A 889 -21.68 -7.49 23.97
C ASN A 889 -20.26 -7.27 24.48
N LYS A 890 -19.82 -6.01 24.53
CA LYS A 890 -18.41 -5.63 24.70
C LYS A 890 -17.80 -6.28 25.95
N GLY A 891 -16.93 -7.27 25.72
CA GLY A 891 -16.00 -7.82 26.72
C GLY A 891 -16.48 -9.02 27.54
N ALA A 892 -17.74 -9.44 27.46
CA ALA A 892 -18.22 -10.62 28.19
C ALA A 892 -19.38 -11.35 27.49
N LEU A 893 -19.30 -12.68 27.51
CA LEU A 893 -20.36 -13.61 27.12
C LEU A 893 -21.05 -14.14 28.39
N GLU A 894 -22.34 -13.89 28.54
CA GLU A 894 -23.14 -14.35 29.69
C GLU A 894 -24.12 -15.45 29.27
N ILE A 895 -23.87 -16.69 29.69
CA ILE A 895 -24.76 -17.84 29.48
C ILE A 895 -25.69 -17.97 30.69
N LYS A 896 -26.99 -17.76 30.49
CA LYS A 896 -27.99 -17.76 31.57
C LYS A 896 -28.66 -19.12 31.72
N LEU A 897 -28.75 -19.58 32.96
CA LEU A 897 -29.37 -20.84 33.35
C LEU A 897 -30.40 -20.58 34.43
N GLN A 898 -31.62 -21.05 34.22
CA GLN A 898 -32.68 -20.93 35.21
C GLN A 898 -33.56 -22.18 35.22
N GLY A 899 -34.12 -22.49 36.38
CA GLY A 899 -35.00 -23.64 36.53
C GLY A 899 -36.10 -23.43 37.55
N ASN A 900 -37.21 -24.12 37.33
CA ASN A 900 -38.36 -24.15 38.21
C ASN A 900 -38.89 -25.59 38.31
N ALA A 901 -38.89 -26.15 39.50
CA ALA A 901 -39.54 -27.41 39.81
C ALA A 901 -40.79 -27.14 40.65
N THR A 902 -41.94 -27.65 40.24
CA THR A 902 -43.23 -27.46 40.90
C THR A 902 -43.84 -28.81 41.21
N VAL A 903 -44.27 -29.01 42.45
CA VAL A 903 -45.03 -30.17 42.90
C VAL A 903 -46.40 -29.70 43.34
N THR A 904 -47.43 -30.21 42.67
CA THR A 904 -48.81 -29.97 43.02
C THR A 904 -49.40 -31.27 43.54
N MET A 905 -49.98 -31.23 44.73
CA MET A 905 -50.67 -32.37 45.32
C MET A 905 -52.13 -31.99 45.53
N GLY A 906 -53.02 -32.95 45.34
CA GLY A 906 -54.43 -32.74 45.55
C GLY A 906 -55.15 -34.03 45.91
N TYR A 907 -56.34 -33.87 46.47
CA TYR A 907 -57.24 -34.96 46.79
C TYR A 907 -58.67 -34.55 46.53
N LYS A 908 -59.46 -35.53 46.10
CA LYS A 908 -60.90 -35.40 45.94
C LYS A 908 -61.56 -36.67 46.46
N GLY A 909 -62.31 -36.55 47.56
CA GLY A 909 -63.02 -37.67 48.17
C GLY A 909 -64.21 -37.25 49.02
N VAL A 910 -64.77 -38.18 49.77
CA VAL A 910 -65.99 -37.97 50.58
C VAL A 910 -65.74 -36.98 51.72
N SER A 911 -64.49 -36.91 52.21
CA SER A 911 -64.04 -36.01 53.29
C SER A 911 -63.73 -34.58 52.84
N GLY A 912 -63.79 -34.29 51.52
CA GLY A 912 -63.55 -32.96 50.95
C GLY A 912 -62.61 -32.96 49.74
N THR A 913 -62.32 -31.75 49.26
CA THR A 913 -61.30 -31.48 48.24
C THR A 913 -60.21 -30.61 48.85
N TRP A 914 -58.94 -31.01 48.70
CA TRP A 914 -57.81 -30.18 49.09
C TRP A 914 -56.76 -30.15 47.98
N GLY A 915 -55.98 -29.07 47.95
CA GLY A 915 -54.89 -28.87 47.01
C GLY A 915 -53.78 -28.01 47.62
N THR A 916 -52.53 -28.38 47.36
CA THR A 916 -51.34 -27.61 47.74
C THR A 916 -50.34 -27.61 46.59
N GLN A 917 -49.54 -26.57 46.52
CA GLN A 917 -48.47 -26.45 45.55
C GLN A 917 -47.21 -25.93 46.26
N ALA A 918 -46.08 -26.56 45.98
CA ALA A 918 -44.77 -26.01 46.30
C ALA A 918 -43.95 -25.87 45.02
N SER A 919 -43.12 -24.84 44.96
CA SER A 919 -42.19 -24.62 43.86
C SER A 919 -40.80 -24.24 44.35
N ALA A 920 -39.79 -24.67 43.62
CA ALA A 920 -38.39 -24.35 43.85
C ALA A 920 -37.81 -23.71 42.59
N ARG A 921 -37.31 -22.48 42.71
CA ARG A 921 -36.76 -21.69 41.60
C ARG A 921 -35.28 -21.40 41.82
N TRP A 922 -34.47 -21.49 40.78
CA TRP A 922 -33.05 -21.13 40.82
C TRP A 922 -32.65 -20.42 39.53
N SER A 923 -31.63 -19.55 39.59
CA SER A 923 -31.13 -18.80 38.44
C SER A 923 -29.67 -18.40 38.63
N THR A 924 -28.84 -18.67 37.63
CA THR A 924 -27.39 -18.40 37.66
C THR A 924 -26.87 -18.13 36.25
N SER A 925 -25.71 -17.50 36.15
CA SER A 925 -25.07 -17.15 34.87
C SER A 925 -23.60 -17.57 34.87
N LEU A 926 -23.16 -18.18 33.77
CA LEU A 926 -21.75 -18.40 33.47
C LEU A 926 -21.25 -17.20 32.66
N VAL A 927 -20.28 -16.46 33.19
CA VAL A 927 -19.74 -15.25 32.56
C VAL A 927 -18.33 -15.53 32.07
N ILE A 928 -18.13 -15.44 30.76
CA ILE A 928 -16.82 -15.57 30.11
C ILE A 928 -16.37 -14.19 29.67
N ARG A 929 -15.35 -13.64 30.32
CA ARG A 929 -14.91 -12.25 30.17
C ARG A 929 -13.48 -12.19 29.65
N SER A 930 -13.19 -11.19 28.83
CA SER A 930 -11.83 -10.92 28.35
C SER A 930 -11.12 -9.99 29.33
N ASP A 931 -9.92 -10.36 29.74
CA ASP A 931 -9.03 -9.56 30.59
C ASP A 931 -7.64 -9.38 29.95
N ALA A 932 -6.68 -8.87 30.72
CA ALA A 932 -5.31 -8.65 30.27
C ALA A 932 -4.49 -9.95 30.12
N GLY A 933 -5.00 -11.10 30.57
CA GLY A 933 -4.36 -12.41 30.45
C GLY A 933 -5.22 -13.43 29.72
N GLY A 934 -6.04 -12.96 28.76
CA GLY A 934 -6.93 -13.78 27.96
C GLY A 934 -8.36 -13.81 28.47
N ILE A 935 -8.94 -15.01 28.55
CA ILE A 935 -10.30 -15.23 29.03
C ILE A 935 -10.30 -15.64 30.50
N ARG A 936 -11.34 -15.21 31.23
CA ARG A 936 -11.72 -15.75 32.53
C ARG A 936 -13.18 -16.17 32.59
N VAL A 937 -13.43 -17.25 33.32
CA VAL A 937 -14.75 -17.84 33.52
C VAL A 937 -15.15 -17.68 34.98
N ASP A 938 -16.17 -16.85 35.21
CA ASP A 938 -16.76 -16.60 36.52
C ASP A 938 -18.21 -17.14 36.59
N LEU A 939 -18.63 -17.55 37.78
CA LEU A 939 -20.03 -17.88 38.08
C LEU A 939 -20.68 -16.68 38.79
N VAL A 940 -21.74 -16.13 38.20
CA VAL A 940 -22.47 -14.96 38.73
C VAL A 940 -23.91 -15.34 39.05
N GLY A 941 -24.43 -14.90 40.21
CA GLY A 941 -25.78 -15.20 40.67
C GLY A 941 -25.83 -16.33 41.71
N SER A 942 -27.03 -16.85 41.99
CA SER A 942 -27.25 -17.86 43.02
C SER A 942 -27.87 -19.12 42.42
N ALA A 943 -27.08 -20.18 42.33
CA ALA A 943 -27.53 -21.51 41.95
C ALA A 943 -28.30 -22.25 43.07
N THR A 944 -28.55 -21.59 44.21
CA THR A 944 -29.31 -22.15 45.34
C THR A 944 -30.82 -22.03 45.08
N PRO A 945 -31.58 -23.15 45.12
CA PRO A 945 -33.03 -23.11 44.96
C PRO A 945 -33.72 -22.32 46.07
N VAL A 946 -34.60 -21.40 45.67
CA VAL A 946 -35.52 -20.66 46.55
C VAL A 946 -36.88 -21.34 46.50
N PHE A 947 -37.37 -21.74 47.68
CA PHE A 947 -38.62 -22.49 47.82
C PHE A 947 -39.78 -21.55 48.16
N SER A 948 -40.95 -21.84 47.60
CA SER A 948 -42.20 -21.13 47.90
C SER A 948 -43.36 -22.10 47.89
N GLN A 949 -44.28 -21.95 48.85
CA GLN A 949 -45.48 -22.76 48.97
C GLN A 949 -46.72 -21.87 48.85
N SER A 950 -47.75 -22.33 48.15
CA SER A 950 -49.04 -21.64 48.05
C SER A 950 -49.90 -21.90 49.29
N GLU A 951 -50.68 -20.91 49.74
CA GLU A 951 -51.66 -21.12 50.81
C GLU A 951 -52.65 -22.23 50.43
N SER A 952 -52.82 -23.22 51.31
CA SER A 952 -53.67 -24.37 51.09
C SER A 952 -55.15 -23.97 51.06
N GLU A 953 -55.87 -24.37 50.01
CA GLU A 953 -57.33 -24.32 50.00
C GLU A 953 -57.88 -25.39 50.94
N THR A 954 -58.41 -24.95 52.09
CA THR A 954 -59.04 -25.71 53.18
C THR A 954 -58.14 -26.51 54.14
N LYS A 955 -58.34 -26.28 55.46
CA LYS A 955 -57.67 -26.96 56.58
C LYS A 955 -58.57 -28.08 57.11
N THR A 956 -58.46 -29.29 56.59
CA THR A 956 -59.00 -30.51 57.22
C THR A 956 -57.88 -31.33 57.86
N ALA A 957 -58.15 -31.89 59.04
CA ALA A 957 -57.20 -32.44 60.02
C ALA A 957 -56.56 -33.81 59.65
N VAL A 958 -56.23 -34.04 58.38
CA VAL A 958 -55.51 -35.25 57.95
C VAL A 958 -54.03 -34.91 57.85
N VAL A 959 -53.18 -35.79 58.37
CA VAL A 959 -51.71 -35.67 58.37
C VAL A 959 -51.22 -35.81 56.93
N TYR A 960 -50.96 -34.70 56.26
CA TYR A 960 -50.41 -34.69 54.90
C TYR A 960 -48.92 -34.37 54.91
N THR A 961 -48.18 -34.98 53.98
CA THR A 961 -46.76 -34.68 53.78
C THR A 961 -46.62 -33.29 53.16
N ASP A 962 -45.77 -32.45 53.75
CA ASP A 962 -45.51 -31.11 53.24
C ASP A 962 -44.72 -31.19 51.91
N PRO A 963 -45.28 -30.72 50.77
CA PRO A 963 -44.60 -30.76 49.48
C PRO A 963 -43.32 -29.92 49.45
N GLU A 964 -43.22 -28.85 50.26
CA GLU A 964 -42.01 -28.03 50.33
C GLU A 964 -40.86 -28.82 50.98
N THR A 965 -41.13 -29.47 52.11
CA THR A 965 -40.17 -30.36 52.77
C THR A 965 -39.73 -31.51 51.85
N LEU A 966 -40.67 -32.11 51.11
CA LEU A 966 -40.35 -33.14 50.12
C LEU A 966 -39.41 -32.61 49.02
N LEU A 967 -39.72 -31.45 48.44
CA LEU A 967 -38.86 -30.81 47.43
C LEU A 967 -37.47 -30.48 47.97
N LYS A 968 -37.39 -29.89 49.17
CA LYS A 968 -36.12 -29.56 49.86
C LYS A 968 -35.26 -30.80 50.12
N SER A 969 -35.88 -31.94 50.42
CA SER A 969 -35.15 -33.19 50.69
C SER A 969 -34.50 -33.80 49.43
N GLN A 970 -35.02 -33.49 48.24
CA GLN A 970 -34.57 -34.12 46.99
C GLN A 970 -33.70 -33.23 46.12
N LEU A 971 -33.99 -31.93 46.05
CA LEU A 971 -33.18 -30.99 45.28
C LEU A 971 -31.83 -30.74 45.94
N PRO A 972 -30.76 -30.51 45.17
CA PRO A 972 -29.47 -30.15 45.73
C PRO A 972 -29.53 -28.78 46.41
N GLY A 973 -28.76 -28.58 47.48
CA GLY A 973 -28.66 -27.29 48.17
C GLY A 973 -28.13 -26.17 47.27
N THR A 974 -27.29 -26.53 46.29
CA THR A 974 -26.82 -25.65 45.22
C THR A 974 -26.71 -26.48 43.94
N VAL A 975 -27.21 -25.99 42.81
CA VAL A 975 -27.02 -26.65 41.52
C VAL A 975 -25.54 -26.61 41.13
N GLU A 976 -24.93 -27.79 41.01
CA GLU A 976 -23.50 -27.92 40.74
C GLU A 976 -23.17 -27.68 39.26
N LEU A 977 -22.27 -26.73 39.00
CA LEU A 977 -21.82 -26.32 37.66
C LEU A 977 -20.32 -26.57 37.44
N SER A 978 -19.65 -27.28 38.35
CA SER A 978 -18.20 -27.48 38.38
C SER A 978 -17.66 -28.05 37.07
N GLU A 979 -18.31 -29.07 36.51
CA GLU A 979 -17.90 -29.70 35.25
C GLU A 979 -18.00 -28.75 34.04
N VAL A 980 -19.06 -27.95 33.97
CA VAL A 980 -19.27 -26.97 32.89
C VAL A 980 -18.26 -25.84 33.00
N ILE A 981 -18.01 -25.35 34.22
CA ILE A 981 -17.00 -24.35 34.49
C ILE A 981 -15.63 -24.89 34.10
N ASN A 982 -15.29 -26.13 34.44
CA ASN A 982 -14.01 -26.74 34.08
C ASN A 982 -13.84 -26.88 32.56
N GLU A 983 -14.90 -27.24 31.83
CA GLU A 983 -14.86 -27.27 30.36
C GLU A 983 -14.63 -25.87 29.77
N LEU A 984 -15.32 -24.83 30.28
CA LEU A 984 -15.10 -23.46 29.81
C LEU A 984 -13.72 -22.93 30.19
N LYS A 985 -13.18 -23.38 31.33
CA LYS A 985 -11.84 -22.99 31.80
C LYS A 985 -10.70 -23.55 30.95
N THR A 986 -10.96 -24.50 30.05
CA THR A 986 -9.92 -24.94 29.09
C THR A 986 -9.55 -23.86 28.07
N PHE A 987 -10.33 -22.78 27.99
CA PHE A 987 -10.03 -21.60 27.17
C PHE A 987 -9.25 -20.51 27.93
N GLU A 988 -9.01 -20.67 29.24
CA GLU A 988 -8.20 -19.74 30.02
C GLU A 988 -6.70 -19.96 29.76
N GLY A 989 -5.94 -18.88 29.65
CA GLY A 989 -4.48 -18.94 29.48
C GLY A 989 -4.04 -19.14 28.02
N ALA A 990 -3.01 -19.96 27.83
CA ALA A 990 -2.43 -20.20 26.53
C ALA A 990 -3.35 -21.06 25.67
N TRP A 991 -3.50 -20.73 24.39
CA TRP A 991 -4.26 -21.50 23.44
C TRP A 991 -3.45 -22.66 22.88
N HIS A 992 -4.03 -23.86 22.96
CA HIS A 992 -3.29 -25.11 22.86
C HIS A 992 -3.35 -25.80 21.48
N THR A 993 -3.94 -25.15 20.46
CA THR A 993 -4.08 -25.79 19.13
C THR A 993 -3.24 -25.13 18.04
N CYS A 994 -2.65 -23.95 18.30
CA CYS A 994 -1.77 -23.30 17.36
C CYS A 994 -0.85 -22.30 18.07
N TYR A 995 0.43 -22.34 17.72
CA TYR A 995 1.48 -21.57 18.36
C TYR A 995 2.22 -20.71 17.32
N PRO A 996 2.29 -19.38 17.45
CA PRO A 996 3.06 -18.51 16.54
C PRO A 996 4.55 -18.61 16.82
N GLY A 997 5.30 -19.22 15.90
CA GLY A 997 6.72 -19.54 16.08
C GLY A 997 6.97 -20.35 17.37
N LEU A 998 7.61 -19.72 18.35
CA LEU A 998 7.94 -20.29 19.67
C LEU A 998 7.01 -19.81 20.81
N SER A 999 6.11 -18.89 20.50
CA SER A 999 5.18 -18.26 21.46
C SER A 999 3.84 -19.01 21.46
N ALA A 1000 2.90 -18.58 22.30
CA ALA A 1000 1.53 -19.08 22.31
C ALA A 1000 0.55 -17.94 22.04
N TYR A 1001 -0.64 -18.28 21.54
CA TYR A 1001 -1.78 -17.36 21.56
C TYR A 1001 -2.52 -17.42 22.90
N GLU A 1002 -3.35 -16.44 23.18
CA GLU A 1002 -4.44 -16.49 24.14
C GLU A 1002 -5.75 -16.13 23.43
N LEU A 1003 -6.87 -16.60 23.96
CA LEU A 1003 -8.19 -16.34 23.42
C LEU A 1003 -8.81 -15.12 24.08
N THR A 1004 -9.54 -14.32 23.31
CA THR A 1004 -10.27 -13.14 23.78
C THR A 1004 -11.59 -12.96 23.03
N GLN A 1005 -12.46 -12.11 23.54
CA GLN A 1005 -13.76 -11.72 22.96
C GLN A 1005 -14.63 -12.93 22.54
N PRO A 1006 -15.00 -13.81 23.50
CA PRO A 1006 -15.84 -14.97 23.23
C PRO A 1006 -17.21 -14.55 22.69
N LEU A 1007 -17.72 -15.25 21.68
CA LEU A 1007 -19.03 -14.99 21.09
C LEU A 1007 -19.61 -16.25 20.44
N PHE A 1008 -20.91 -16.50 20.62
CA PHE A 1008 -21.62 -17.46 19.78
C PHE A 1008 -22.22 -16.77 18.56
N ASN A 1009 -22.12 -17.35 17.37
CA ASN A 1009 -22.89 -16.87 16.22
C ASN A 1009 -24.35 -17.39 16.27
N ALA A 1010 -25.19 -16.92 15.35
CA ALA A 1010 -26.58 -17.37 15.23
C ALA A 1010 -26.70 -18.88 14.88
N LYS A 1011 -25.65 -19.51 14.33
CA LYS A 1011 -25.59 -20.95 14.05
C LYS A 1011 -25.19 -21.77 15.30
N GLY A 1012 -24.71 -21.12 16.35
CA GLY A 1012 -24.23 -21.74 17.59
C GLY A 1012 -22.76 -22.18 17.57
N ASP A 1013 -21.98 -21.70 16.60
CA ASP A 1013 -20.52 -21.82 16.61
C ASP A 1013 -19.93 -20.81 17.60
N LEU A 1014 -18.84 -21.19 18.28
CA LEU A 1014 -18.15 -20.36 19.25
C LEU A 1014 -16.93 -19.71 18.62
N LEU A 1015 -16.80 -18.39 18.71
CA LEU A 1015 -15.76 -17.57 18.10
C LEU A 1015 -14.91 -16.87 19.17
N PHE A 1016 -13.64 -16.69 18.87
CA PHE A 1016 -12.68 -15.92 19.65
C PHE A 1016 -11.75 -15.12 18.76
N LYS A 1017 -11.21 -14.01 19.28
CA LYS A 1017 -10.05 -13.32 18.72
C LYS A 1017 -8.76 -13.86 19.32
N LEU A 1018 -7.71 -13.93 18.51
CA LEU A 1018 -6.38 -14.32 18.94
C LEU A 1018 -5.57 -13.10 19.41
N ARG A 1019 -4.77 -13.30 20.46
CA ARG A 1019 -3.76 -12.34 20.95
C ARG A 1019 -2.49 -13.09 21.37
N PRO A 1020 -1.29 -12.50 21.33
CA PRO A 1020 -0.09 -13.12 21.89
C PRO A 1020 -0.21 -13.33 23.41
N PHE A 1021 0.14 -14.52 23.87
CA PHE A 1021 0.14 -14.85 25.29
C PHE A 1021 1.34 -14.24 26.01
N GLY A 1022 1.09 -13.58 27.14
CA GLY A 1022 2.14 -13.12 28.06
C GLY A 1022 2.89 -11.84 27.64
N VAL A 1023 2.45 -11.16 26.58
CA VAL A 1023 3.06 -9.89 26.12
C VAL A 1023 2.42 -8.68 26.81
N VAL A 1024 1.12 -8.74 27.11
CA VAL A 1024 0.43 -7.66 27.84
C VAL A 1024 0.88 -7.69 29.32
N PRO A 1025 1.39 -6.58 29.88
CA PRO A 1025 1.72 -6.50 31.29
C PRO A 1025 0.48 -6.84 32.11
N ARG A 1026 0.53 -7.93 32.89
CA ARG A 1026 -0.50 -8.19 33.90
C ARG A 1026 -0.48 -7.01 34.86
N ALA A 1027 -1.46 -6.12 34.75
CA ALA A 1027 -1.68 -5.08 35.73
C ALA A 1027 -1.72 -5.78 37.10
N LEU A 1028 -0.69 -5.56 37.91
CA LEU A 1028 -0.61 -6.08 39.27
C LEU A 1028 -1.86 -5.59 39.97
N ALA A 1029 -2.83 -6.50 40.16
CA ALA A 1029 -4.07 -6.19 40.84
C ALA A 1029 -3.68 -5.57 42.19
N LYS A 1030 -4.04 -4.29 42.39
CA LYS A 1030 -3.87 -3.63 43.68
C LYS A 1030 -4.46 -4.57 44.74
N PRO A 1031 -3.69 -5.02 45.73
CA PRO A 1031 -4.25 -5.86 46.78
C PRO A 1031 -5.41 -5.11 47.42
N ILE A 1032 -6.59 -5.70 47.32
CA ILE A 1032 -7.80 -5.21 47.99
C ILE A 1032 -7.45 -5.14 49.48
N PRO A 1033 -7.64 -3.99 50.16
CA PRO A 1033 -7.29 -3.87 51.56
C PRO A 1033 -8.14 -4.86 52.36
N ALA A 1034 -7.46 -5.84 52.95
CA ALA A 1034 -8.06 -6.77 53.90
C ALA A 1034 -8.63 -5.97 55.07
N THR A 1035 -9.92 -6.17 55.32
CA THR A 1035 -10.63 -5.65 56.48
C THR A 1035 -9.89 -6.03 57.76
N VAL A 1036 -9.65 -5.01 58.58
CA VAL A 1036 -8.85 -5.00 59.80
C VAL A 1036 -9.21 -6.13 60.76
N GLY A 1037 -8.22 -6.97 61.08
CA GLY A 1037 -8.21 -7.89 62.21
C GLY A 1037 -6.86 -7.78 62.94
N THR A 1038 -6.92 -7.38 64.19
CA THR A 1038 -5.83 -6.97 65.10
C THR A 1038 -4.85 -8.09 65.50
N THR A 1039 -3.61 -7.67 65.83
CA THR A 1039 -2.55 -8.36 66.63
C THR A 1039 -1.88 -9.59 65.98
N THR A 1040 -0.56 -9.80 65.94
CA THR A 1040 0.54 -9.51 66.90
C THR A 1040 1.93 -9.70 66.22
N THR A 1041 2.91 -8.92 66.67
CA THR A 1041 4.40 -9.05 66.62
C THR A 1041 5.09 -10.29 65.99
N ALA A 1042 6.12 -10.07 65.14
CA ALA A 1042 7.54 -10.44 65.38
C ALA A 1042 8.49 -10.34 64.14
N THR A 1043 9.52 -9.49 64.27
CA THR A 1043 10.97 -9.61 63.93
C THR A 1043 11.55 -10.10 62.58
N ALA A 1044 12.57 -9.31 62.15
CA ALA A 1044 13.84 -9.67 61.48
C ALA A 1044 13.81 -9.95 59.95
N SER A 1045 14.80 -9.58 59.11
CA SER A 1045 16.07 -8.84 59.21
C SER A 1045 16.73 -8.77 57.80
N GLY A 1046 17.39 -7.65 57.45
CA GLY A 1046 18.55 -7.54 56.52
C GLY A 1046 18.35 -7.89 55.02
N THR A 1047 19.02 -7.31 54.04
CA THR A 1047 20.22 -6.46 54.00
C THR A 1047 20.28 -5.85 52.59
N ALA A 1048 20.39 -4.52 52.46
CA ALA A 1048 20.55 -3.83 51.19
C ALA A 1048 22.01 -3.41 50.98
N SER A 1049 22.62 -3.86 49.88
CA SER A 1049 23.95 -3.42 49.44
C SER A 1049 23.80 -2.33 48.37
N ARG A 1050 24.40 -1.18 48.65
CA ARG A 1050 24.38 0.06 47.86
C ARG A 1050 25.72 0.16 47.13
N ARG A 1051 25.74 0.29 45.81
CA ARG A 1051 26.94 0.67 45.05
C ARG A 1051 26.63 1.89 44.18
N THR A 1052 27.28 2.99 44.57
CA THR A 1052 27.40 4.25 43.85
C THR A 1052 28.53 4.17 42.83
N THR A 1053 28.33 4.72 41.64
CA THR A 1053 29.43 5.18 40.77
C THR A 1053 29.12 6.55 40.19
N ILE A 1054 30.11 7.42 40.38
CA ILE A 1054 30.23 8.82 39.98
C ILE A 1054 30.79 8.85 38.55
N ILE A 1055 30.22 9.66 37.65
CA ILE A 1055 30.83 9.97 36.34
C ILE A 1055 30.96 11.49 36.18
N LYS A 1056 32.16 11.90 35.77
CA LYS A 1056 32.64 13.27 35.58
C LYS A 1056 32.14 13.86 34.26
N THR A 1057 31.77 15.14 34.31
CA THR A 1057 31.44 16.01 33.17
C THR A 1057 32.69 16.56 32.47
N ARG A 1058 32.64 16.64 31.12
CA ARG A 1058 33.55 17.42 30.27
C ARG A 1058 32.72 18.23 29.27
N PRO A 1059 33.08 19.48 28.92
CA PRO A 1059 32.23 20.37 28.12
C PRO A 1059 32.52 20.24 26.62
N SER A 1060 31.47 20.28 25.78
CA SER A 1060 31.57 20.46 24.33
C SER A 1060 30.94 21.80 23.92
N LEU A 1061 31.66 22.52 23.06
CA LEU A 1061 31.20 23.70 22.33
C LEU A 1061 30.27 23.25 21.18
N HIS A 1062 29.17 23.97 20.97
CA HIS A 1062 28.28 23.82 19.81
C HIS A 1062 28.14 25.15 19.07
N SER A 1063 28.43 25.13 17.78
CA SER A 1063 28.20 26.21 16.82
C SER A 1063 26.82 26.08 16.19
N GLN A 1064 26.06 27.17 16.20
CA GLN A 1064 24.69 27.27 15.68
C GLN A 1064 24.69 27.51 14.16
N HIS A 1065 23.98 26.67 13.40
CA HIS A 1065 23.37 27.07 12.12
C HIS A 1065 22.01 26.37 11.96
N SER A 1066 20.94 27.16 12.04
CA SER A 1066 19.55 26.75 11.82
C SER A 1066 19.12 27.21 10.42
N ARG A 1067 18.62 26.30 9.59
CA ARG A 1067 17.93 26.58 8.33
C ARG A 1067 16.49 26.08 8.46
N THR A 1068 15.52 26.99 8.45
CA THR A 1068 14.09 26.71 8.39
C THR A 1068 13.60 26.84 6.94
N SER A 1069 12.85 25.85 6.44
CA SER A 1069 12.42 25.82 5.03
C SER A 1069 11.07 26.52 4.82
N PHE A 1070 11.09 27.44 3.86
CA PHE A 1070 10.06 28.42 3.46
C PHE A 1070 8.95 27.83 2.57
N LEU A 1071 9.13 26.60 2.07
CA LEU A 1071 8.24 25.95 1.10
C LEU A 1071 6.83 25.67 1.63
N HIS A 1072 6.64 25.57 2.95
CA HIS A 1072 5.33 25.32 3.54
C HIS A 1072 4.40 26.54 3.49
N LYS A 1073 4.93 27.78 3.51
CA LYS A 1073 4.12 29.02 3.47
C LYS A 1073 3.72 29.44 2.06
N VAL A 1074 4.51 29.08 1.04
CA VAL A 1074 4.21 29.43 -0.36
C VAL A 1074 3.03 28.61 -0.90
N LYS A 1075 2.89 27.35 -0.44
CA LYS A 1075 1.80 26.45 -0.84
C LYS A 1075 0.44 26.89 -0.32
N GLU A 1076 0.41 27.52 0.86
CA GLU A 1076 -0.82 28.01 1.51
C GLU A 1076 -1.36 29.28 0.82
N ILE A 1077 -0.49 30.12 0.24
CA ILE A 1077 -0.89 31.35 -0.45
C ILE A 1077 -1.42 31.07 -1.86
N ALA A 1078 -0.88 30.06 -2.56
CA ALA A 1078 -1.31 29.70 -3.91
C ALA A 1078 -2.73 29.11 -3.96
N HIS A 1079 -3.18 28.44 -2.89
CA HIS A 1079 -4.50 27.80 -2.85
C HIS A 1079 -5.64 28.81 -2.63
N THR A 1080 -5.36 29.95 -2.03
CA THR A 1080 -6.36 30.99 -1.71
C THR A 1080 -6.70 31.87 -2.92
N VAL A 1081 -5.83 31.92 -3.94
CA VAL A 1081 -6.01 32.76 -5.13
C VAL A 1081 -6.80 32.06 -6.25
N LEU A 1082 -6.88 30.72 -6.25
CA LEU A 1082 -7.47 29.95 -7.36
C LEU A 1082 -8.97 29.59 -7.20
N VAL A 1083 -9.63 29.92 -6.07
CA VAL A 1083 -11.03 29.48 -5.80
C VAL A 1083 -12.04 30.65 -5.77
N GLY A 1084 -11.64 31.86 -6.11
CA GLY A 1084 -12.52 33.04 -6.02
C GLY A 1084 -13.06 33.54 -7.36
N GLU A 1085 -14.01 32.86 -8.01
CA GLU A 1085 -14.99 33.51 -8.91
C GLU A 1085 -16.12 32.54 -9.37
N HIS A 1086 -17.18 32.42 -8.55
CA HIS A 1086 -18.49 31.95 -9.01
C HIS A 1086 -19.55 33.01 -8.66
N ALA A 1087 -20.00 33.74 -9.68
CA ALA A 1087 -21.08 34.71 -9.60
C ALA A 1087 -22.33 34.20 -10.32
N HIS A 1088 -23.46 34.09 -9.61
CA HIS A 1088 -24.81 33.99 -10.16
C HIS A 1088 -25.82 34.48 -9.11
N PRO A 1089 -27.07 34.88 -9.46
CA PRO A 1089 -27.59 35.38 -10.74
C PRO A 1089 -28.51 36.63 -10.58
N GLY A 1090 -28.81 37.32 -11.68
CA GLY A 1090 -29.87 38.35 -11.77
C GLY A 1090 -31.00 37.91 -12.73
N PRO A 1091 -32.28 38.22 -12.46
CA PRO A 1091 -33.43 37.56 -13.08
C PRO A 1091 -33.90 38.25 -14.37
N GLY A 1092 -34.33 37.46 -15.36
CA GLY A 1092 -34.89 37.98 -16.61
C GLY A 1092 -35.89 37.03 -17.24
N ASN A 1093 -37.16 37.44 -17.22
CA ASN A 1093 -38.33 36.82 -17.87
C ASN A 1093 -38.11 36.50 -19.37
N GLY A 1094 -38.71 35.40 -19.83
CA GLY A 1094 -38.89 35.13 -21.26
C GLY A 1094 -39.65 33.85 -21.56
N HIS A 1095 -40.98 33.95 -21.69
CA HIS A 1095 -41.86 32.93 -22.26
C HIS A 1095 -41.43 32.45 -23.66
N ARG A 1096 -41.49 31.14 -23.92
CA ARG A 1096 -42.31 30.56 -25.02
C ARG A 1096 -42.38 29.04 -25.00
N ASN A 1097 -43.62 28.55 -24.98
CA ASN A 1097 -44.07 27.21 -25.36
C ASN A 1097 -43.50 26.77 -26.72
N VAL A 1098 -43.11 25.50 -26.85
CA VAL A 1098 -43.60 24.58 -27.91
C VAL A 1098 -43.57 23.13 -27.41
N ASN A 1099 -44.72 22.46 -27.55
CA ASN A 1099 -44.99 21.04 -27.37
C ASN A 1099 -44.19 20.14 -28.32
N SER A 1100 -43.82 18.93 -27.88
CA SER A 1100 -44.25 17.70 -28.58
C SER A 1100 -44.01 16.43 -27.75
N LYS A 1101 -45.12 15.75 -27.47
CA LYS A 1101 -45.25 14.37 -26.97
C LYS A 1101 -44.88 13.33 -28.04
N LYS A 1102 -44.34 12.19 -27.61
CA LYS A 1102 -44.53 10.79 -28.10
C LYS A 1102 -43.63 9.94 -27.17
N LYS A 1103 -44.03 9.03 -26.27
CA LYS A 1103 -45.05 7.97 -26.19
C LYS A 1103 -44.99 6.96 -27.34
N PHE A 1104 -44.49 5.75 -27.05
CA PHE A 1104 -44.90 4.39 -27.47
C PHE A 1104 -43.78 3.42 -27.03
N LYS A 1105 -43.94 2.13 -26.69
CA LYS A 1105 -44.94 1.28 -26.01
C LYS A 1105 -44.33 -0.15 -26.00
N ASN A 1106 -44.71 -0.98 -25.04
CA ASN A 1106 -44.36 -2.40 -24.85
C ASN A 1106 -44.71 -3.35 -26.03
N GLY A 1107 -44.07 -4.54 -26.02
CA GLY A 1107 -44.55 -5.83 -26.56
C GLY A 1107 -43.37 -6.81 -26.77
N ASN A 1108 -43.13 -7.82 -25.92
CA ASN A 1108 -43.66 -9.21 -25.84
C ASN A 1108 -43.34 -10.16 -27.03
N ALA A 1109 -42.55 -11.20 -26.71
CA ALA A 1109 -42.60 -12.64 -27.03
C ALA A 1109 -43.12 -13.17 -28.40
N ASP A 1110 -42.36 -14.07 -29.04
CA ASP A 1110 -42.63 -15.52 -29.14
C ASP A 1110 -41.70 -16.25 -30.15
N ASP A 1111 -41.48 -17.54 -29.84
CA ASP A 1111 -40.88 -18.72 -30.50
C ASP A 1111 -40.68 -18.80 -32.04
N VAL A 1112 -39.69 -19.61 -32.49
CA VAL A 1112 -39.87 -20.93 -33.18
C VAL A 1112 -38.54 -21.49 -33.75
N ASP A 1113 -38.45 -22.82 -33.66
CA ASP A 1113 -37.51 -23.87 -34.09
C ASP A 1113 -36.77 -23.84 -35.46
N SER A 1114 -35.70 -24.66 -35.47
CA SER A 1114 -35.31 -25.71 -36.44
C SER A 1114 -34.04 -25.55 -37.32
N ASP A 1115 -33.07 -26.43 -37.01
CA ASP A 1115 -32.45 -27.47 -37.87
C ASP A 1115 -31.36 -27.20 -38.95
N ILE A 1116 -30.19 -27.81 -38.66
CA ILE A 1116 -29.47 -28.89 -39.40
C ILE A 1116 -28.31 -28.58 -40.38
N SER A 1117 -27.30 -29.46 -40.25
CA SER A 1117 -26.17 -29.88 -41.13
C SER A 1117 -24.85 -29.12 -41.09
N ASP A 1118 -23.67 -29.73 -41.26
CA ASP A 1118 -23.03 -31.03 -40.97
C ASP A 1118 -21.61 -30.97 -41.60
N GLU A 1119 -20.79 -32.01 -41.38
CA GLU A 1119 -19.45 -32.36 -41.93
C GLU A 1119 -18.25 -31.99 -41.02
N GLU A 1120 -17.61 -32.92 -40.27
CA GLU A 1120 -16.86 -34.18 -40.54
C GLU A 1120 -15.43 -34.03 -41.10
N GLU A 1121 -14.44 -34.46 -40.29
CA GLU A 1121 -13.23 -35.28 -40.62
C GLU A 1121 -12.39 -35.40 -39.32
N GLN A 1122 -12.43 -36.46 -38.52
CA GLN A 1122 -11.78 -37.79 -38.62
C GLN A 1122 -10.27 -37.83 -38.89
N GLY A 1123 -9.52 -38.42 -37.94
CA GLY A 1123 -8.12 -38.85 -38.07
C GLY A 1123 -7.59 -39.49 -36.78
N GLU A 1124 -7.61 -40.81 -36.70
CA GLU A 1124 -7.28 -41.67 -35.54
C GLU A 1124 -6.02 -42.52 -35.81
N PHE A 1125 -5.45 -43.10 -34.73
CA PHE A 1125 -4.38 -44.14 -34.60
C PHE A 1125 -2.91 -43.67 -34.63
N THR A 1126 -1.99 -44.08 -33.73
CA THR A 1126 -1.78 -45.44 -33.16
C THR A 1126 -0.94 -45.41 -31.85
N GLN A 1127 -1.20 -46.37 -30.95
CA GLN A 1127 -0.36 -46.79 -29.81
C GLN A 1127 0.89 -47.57 -30.24
N ALA A 1128 1.98 -47.51 -29.46
CA ALA A 1128 2.79 -48.67 -29.09
C ALA A 1128 3.67 -48.38 -27.85
N SER A 1129 3.70 -49.38 -26.97
CA SER A 1129 4.44 -49.57 -25.72
C SER A 1129 5.95 -49.81 -25.91
N GLU A 1130 6.77 -49.48 -24.91
CA GLU A 1130 7.77 -50.38 -24.29
C GLU A 1130 8.50 -49.70 -23.10
N GLU A 1131 8.43 -50.34 -21.93
CA GLU A 1131 9.38 -50.29 -20.82
C GLU A 1131 10.25 -51.58 -20.93
N PRO A 1132 11.50 -51.69 -20.40
CA PRO A 1132 11.81 -51.41 -18.97
C PRO A 1132 13.23 -50.86 -18.62
N THR A 1133 13.32 -50.44 -17.35
CA THR A 1133 14.44 -50.06 -16.43
C THR A 1133 15.76 -50.90 -16.48
N PRO A 1134 16.86 -50.70 -15.66
CA PRO A 1134 17.09 -49.83 -14.47
C PRO A 1134 18.55 -49.28 -14.20
N PHE A 1135 18.71 -48.55 -13.06
CA PHE A 1135 19.90 -48.32 -12.18
C PHE A 1135 21.15 -47.53 -12.67
N ALA A 1136 21.51 -46.43 -11.98
CA ALA A 1136 22.58 -46.37 -10.95
C ALA A 1136 23.20 -44.95 -10.74
N VAL A 1137 23.19 -44.50 -9.48
CA VAL A 1137 24.27 -43.85 -8.71
C VAL A 1137 25.28 -42.95 -9.45
N ILE A 1138 25.26 -41.63 -9.16
CA ILE A 1138 26.24 -40.87 -8.35
C ILE A 1138 25.54 -39.63 -7.81
#